data_AF-A0A7X7QP59-F1
#
_entry.id   AF-A0A7X7QP59-F1
#
_cell.length_a   1.000
_cell.length_b   1.000
_cell.length_c   1.000
_cell.angle_alpha   90.00
_cell.angle_beta   90.00
_cell.angle_gamma   90.00
#
_symmetry.space_group_name_H-M   'P 1'
#
loop_
_entity.id
_entity.type
_entity.pdbx_description
1 polymer ?
#
loop_
_entity_poly.entity_id
_entity_poly.type
_entity_poly.pdbx_seq_one_letter_code
_entity_poly.pdbx_strand_id
1 'polypeptide(L)'
;KGAGFLVNQVADAMKNVYGLLAGDVAKVLKAVNFAAEEVGQALLDIYDVVTGEAAALILKAAGYLAEEVGQALENVYHQAAAGAAQILKSVGYLAEEVGEALQQVFGQTAREAAAILKNIAYTAEQVADALKIAFNYLEADLAGDVLKGIGFTVEEIALAMNWTYKLAGDAVAAILKVLSYGPDEIMGVLNSIFHMDSQVAAAILKGLDFGVELIARSLNRIYALADRVVGQVLAYLGYDAESIAAALTNVFGLTDLACAIILEFLAFKADKIARALKLVYTITDYAVAEILKFVGFDPTAISAALKLVYETTAEVMSEILVGLGYTAQEIAGVLKAIFSWDAQAIAQHLKNILGIAADTAVQILATIGLPVEDIANAMKVAYTWTGQQVANALKLLNYTAAQVANALKVAYSWTGDAVAAALHTAGYAADQIAGAMKTAYNWTANQVAAALKAFGYAANQVANALKTANQWTSDQVAAALNYAGYAADQIAGAMKTAYNWTANQVAAALKAFGYAADVVAGALKTAYAATGEAVAAALKYAGYAADQVASALKTAYNWTGEQVAAALKAVGYAADQVASALKTAYNWTEEQVARTMEAVGYAVEVIGDAFASAFNWTEDLINDTFGSWFGTVICTELFSQGYFGKELYAPDVAFGQKFQQEHPIAYKGYRTLAAPIVEQMKQSKQFADKVYLFAGPWAEQMAYEMGEREEGNLIGAAVMLIGVPLCAVAGALTTYPVEIVLALSLLALLAAAVVVVIQKTRREVDPTALA
;
A
#
# COMPACT_ATOMS: atom_id res chain seq x y z
N LYS A 1 -19.20 -72.46 85.43
CA LYS A 1 -20.42 -71.64 85.22
C LYS A 1 -21.70 -72.47 85.06
N GLY A 2 -21.85 -73.34 84.05
CA GLY A 2 -23.09 -74.12 83.81
C GLY A 2 -23.56 -75.05 84.94
N ALA A 3 -22.66 -75.46 85.85
CA ALA A 3 -22.98 -76.25 87.05
C ALA A 3 -23.42 -75.40 88.27
N GLY A 4 -23.63 -74.09 88.13
CA GLY A 4 -24.15 -73.21 89.19
C GLY A 4 -23.13 -72.72 90.23
N PHE A 5 -21.85 -73.06 90.09
CA PHE A 5 -20.79 -72.55 90.99
C PHE A 5 -20.58 -71.04 90.83
N LEU A 6 -20.48 -70.35 91.97
CA LEU A 6 -20.11 -68.93 92.05
C LEU A 6 -18.64 -68.73 91.68
N VAL A 7 -18.32 -67.55 91.14
CA VAL A 7 -16.96 -67.21 90.68
C VAL A 7 -15.91 -67.40 91.79
N ASN A 8 -16.19 -66.97 93.03
CA ASN A 8 -15.28 -67.11 94.18
C ASN A 8 -15.01 -68.58 94.54
N GLN A 9 -16.01 -69.46 94.43
CA GLN A 9 -15.83 -70.89 94.69
C GLN A 9 -14.92 -71.55 93.64
N VAL A 10 -15.04 -71.13 92.39
CA VAL A 10 -14.19 -71.62 91.29
C VAL A 10 -12.77 -71.06 91.45
N ALA A 11 -12.64 -69.76 91.73
CA ALA A 11 -11.34 -69.10 91.91
C ALA A 11 -10.56 -69.63 93.12
N ASP A 12 -11.24 -69.89 94.25
CA ASP A 12 -10.64 -70.46 95.46
C ASP A 12 -10.08 -71.86 95.22
N ALA A 13 -10.86 -72.72 94.55
CA ALA A 13 -10.37 -74.04 94.14
C ALA A 13 -9.16 -73.94 93.20
N MET A 14 -9.18 -73.01 92.24
CA MET A 14 -8.06 -72.79 91.33
C MET A 14 -6.79 -72.26 92.03
N LYS A 15 -6.95 -71.43 93.07
CA LYS A 15 -5.83 -70.94 93.90
C LYS A 15 -5.26 -72.05 94.77
N ASN A 16 -6.12 -72.65 95.59
CA ASN A 16 -5.69 -73.48 96.73
C ASN A 16 -5.46 -74.94 96.35
N VAL A 17 -6.19 -75.47 95.34
CA VAL A 17 -6.04 -76.87 94.89
C VAL A 17 -5.06 -76.97 93.73
N TYR A 18 -5.19 -76.07 92.74
CA TYR A 18 -4.41 -76.13 91.50
C TYR A 18 -3.19 -75.19 91.47
N GLY A 19 -3.02 -74.32 92.47
CA GLY A 19 -1.85 -73.45 92.60
C GLY A 19 -1.73 -72.40 91.49
N LEU A 20 -2.83 -72.05 90.82
CA LEU A 20 -2.81 -71.12 89.70
C LEU A 20 -2.63 -69.68 90.20
N LEU A 21 -1.92 -68.88 89.39
CA LEU A 21 -1.75 -67.45 89.66
C LEU A 21 -2.99 -66.67 89.22
N ALA A 22 -3.19 -65.49 89.80
CA ALA A 22 -4.35 -64.63 89.55
C ALA A 22 -4.61 -64.37 88.06
N GLY A 23 -3.55 -64.14 87.27
CA GLY A 23 -3.64 -63.94 85.82
C GLY A 23 -4.13 -65.16 85.03
N ASP A 24 -3.67 -66.35 85.41
CA ASP A 24 -4.08 -67.60 84.76
C ASP A 24 -5.53 -67.95 85.12
N VAL A 25 -5.92 -67.68 86.37
CA VAL A 25 -7.31 -67.84 86.81
C VAL A 25 -8.24 -66.90 86.07
N ALA A 26 -7.89 -65.62 85.93
CA ALA A 26 -8.71 -64.67 85.18
C ALA A 26 -8.93 -65.12 83.72
N LYS A 27 -7.91 -65.65 83.04
CA LYS A 27 -8.03 -66.21 81.68
C LYS A 27 -9.02 -67.36 81.60
N VAL A 28 -8.91 -68.31 82.52
CA VAL A 28 -9.80 -69.48 82.56
C VAL A 28 -11.23 -69.06 82.89
N LEU A 29 -11.41 -68.17 83.88
CA LEU A 29 -12.72 -67.65 84.26
C LEU A 29 -13.39 -66.90 83.09
N LYS A 30 -12.62 -66.10 82.33
CA LYS A 30 -13.10 -65.49 81.10
C LYS A 30 -13.51 -66.53 80.06
N ALA A 31 -12.69 -67.55 79.83
CA ALA A 31 -12.96 -68.61 78.85
C ALA A 31 -14.24 -69.40 79.15
N VAL A 32 -14.69 -69.43 80.42
CA VAL A 32 -15.98 -70.01 80.83
C VAL A 32 -17.09 -68.98 81.02
N ASN A 33 -16.93 -67.79 80.43
CA ASN A 33 -17.87 -66.69 80.34
C ASN A 33 -18.25 -66.01 81.67
N PHE A 34 -17.38 -65.97 82.69
CA PHE A 34 -17.62 -65.08 83.84
C PHE A 34 -17.43 -63.61 83.45
N ALA A 35 -18.27 -62.72 83.98
CA ALA A 35 -18.15 -61.28 83.74
C ALA A 35 -16.89 -60.71 84.44
N ALA A 36 -16.33 -59.63 83.92
CA ALA A 36 -15.15 -58.99 84.51
C ALA A 36 -15.38 -58.53 85.95
N GLU A 37 -16.59 -58.08 86.30
CA GLU A 37 -16.96 -57.72 87.68
C GLU A 37 -16.89 -58.93 88.62
N GLU A 38 -17.44 -60.08 88.20
CA GLU A 38 -17.38 -61.33 88.96
C GLU A 38 -15.93 -61.77 89.17
N VAL A 39 -15.11 -61.70 88.12
CA VAL A 39 -13.68 -62.04 88.21
C VAL A 39 -12.92 -61.01 89.04
N GLY A 40 -13.25 -59.73 88.94
CA GLY A 40 -12.71 -58.65 89.77
C GLY A 40 -12.96 -58.85 91.25
N GLN A 41 -14.17 -59.29 91.61
CA GLN A 41 -14.54 -59.66 92.98
C GLN A 41 -13.72 -60.86 93.48
N ALA A 42 -13.54 -61.88 92.64
CA ALA A 42 -12.68 -63.02 92.99
C ALA A 42 -11.20 -62.63 93.15
N LEU A 43 -10.70 -61.70 92.33
CA LEU A 43 -9.34 -61.17 92.47
C LEU A 43 -9.17 -60.42 93.80
N LEU A 44 -10.18 -59.64 94.21
CA LEU A 44 -10.19 -58.93 95.49
C LEU A 44 -10.26 -59.89 96.68
N ASP A 45 -11.26 -60.78 96.70
CA ASP A 45 -11.59 -61.62 97.85
C ASP A 45 -10.63 -62.80 98.04
N ILE A 46 -10.17 -63.40 96.94
CA ILE A 46 -9.40 -64.65 96.96
C ILE A 46 -7.92 -64.42 96.72
N TYR A 47 -7.54 -63.48 95.85
CA TYR A 47 -6.14 -63.22 95.49
C TYR A 47 -5.54 -61.96 96.14
N ASP A 48 -6.29 -61.28 97.01
CA ASP A 48 -5.89 -60.07 97.73
C ASP A 48 -5.40 -58.94 96.79
N VAL A 49 -5.95 -58.88 95.57
CA VAL A 49 -5.65 -57.82 94.61
C VAL A 49 -6.47 -56.59 95.00
N VAL A 50 -6.00 -55.82 95.98
CA VAL A 50 -6.77 -54.71 96.59
C VAL A 50 -6.79 -53.42 95.77
N THR A 51 -5.92 -53.27 94.77
CA THR A 51 -5.83 -52.07 93.94
C THR A 51 -6.50 -52.28 92.59
N GLY A 52 -7.33 -51.33 92.16
CA GLY A 52 -7.98 -51.37 90.84
C GLY A 52 -6.99 -51.46 89.67
N GLU A 53 -5.80 -50.86 89.77
CA GLU A 53 -4.78 -50.94 88.72
C GLU A 53 -4.24 -52.36 88.50
N ALA A 54 -3.88 -53.06 89.57
CA ALA A 54 -3.44 -54.45 89.47
C ALA A 54 -4.55 -55.38 88.95
N ALA A 55 -5.80 -55.15 89.38
CA ALA A 55 -6.95 -55.90 88.89
C ALA A 55 -7.21 -55.65 87.39
N ALA A 56 -7.19 -54.39 86.96
CA ALA A 56 -7.35 -54.00 85.56
C ALA A 56 -6.25 -54.60 84.66
N LEU A 57 -5.00 -54.64 85.12
CA LEU A 57 -3.90 -55.26 84.37
C LEU A 57 -4.14 -56.76 84.15
N ILE A 58 -4.59 -57.47 85.20
CA ILE A 58 -4.90 -58.90 85.12
C ILE A 58 -6.10 -59.15 84.20
N LEU A 59 -7.18 -58.39 84.36
CA LEU A 59 -8.38 -58.54 83.55
C LEU A 59 -8.11 -58.21 82.08
N LYS A 60 -7.33 -57.17 81.78
CA LYS A 60 -6.91 -56.86 80.42
C LYS A 60 -6.06 -57.99 79.82
N ALA A 61 -5.09 -58.53 80.57
CA ALA A 61 -4.27 -59.65 80.12
C ALA A 61 -5.07 -60.95 79.92
N ALA A 62 -6.22 -61.08 80.60
CA ALA A 62 -7.20 -62.12 80.36
C ALA A 62 -8.06 -61.86 79.11
N GLY A 63 -8.01 -60.65 78.57
CA GLY A 63 -8.60 -60.22 77.31
C GLY A 63 -9.91 -59.45 77.46
N TYR A 64 -10.35 -59.08 78.68
CA TYR A 64 -11.60 -58.32 78.88
C TYR A 64 -11.55 -56.96 78.17
N LEU A 65 -12.70 -56.48 77.70
CA LEU A 65 -12.87 -55.17 77.08
C LEU A 65 -12.80 -54.06 78.14
N ALA A 66 -12.52 -52.83 77.72
CA ALA A 66 -12.40 -51.70 78.64
C ALA A 66 -13.69 -51.40 79.42
N GLU A 67 -14.87 -51.56 78.80
CA GLU A 67 -16.16 -51.41 79.47
C GLU A 67 -16.36 -52.48 80.57
N GLU A 68 -15.96 -53.73 80.31
CA GLU A 68 -16.07 -54.83 81.26
C GLU A 68 -15.14 -54.59 82.46
N VAL A 69 -13.90 -54.17 82.19
CA VAL A 69 -12.94 -53.79 83.24
C VAL A 69 -13.39 -52.53 83.97
N GLY A 70 -13.96 -51.55 83.26
CA GLY A 70 -14.57 -50.35 83.82
C GLY A 70 -15.69 -50.68 84.82
N GLN A 71 -16.56 -51.64 84.49
CA GLN A 71 -17.62 -52.10 85.39
C GLN A 71 -17.06 -52.73 86.68
N ALA A 72 -16.00 -53.52 86.57
CA ALA A 72 -15.30 -54.06 87.73
C ALA A 72 -14.67 -52.93 88.57
N LEU A 73 -14.04 -51.95 87.94
CA LEU A 73 -13.45 -50.79 88.62
C LEU A 73 -14.49 -49.94 89.34
N GLU A 74 -15.68 -49.74 88.75
CA GLU A 74 -16.79 -49.02 89.36
C GLU A 74 -17.39 -49.79 90.55
N ASN A 75 -17.81 -51.04 90.31
CA ASN A 75 -18.64 -51.77 91.27
C ASN A 75 -17.84 -52.43 92.40
N VAL A 76 -16.66 -52.98 92.08
CA VAL A 76 -15.83 -53.73 93.04
C VAL A 76 -14.79 -52.83 93.69
N TYR A 77 -14.12 -51.98 92.89
CA TYR A 77 -13.02 -51.12 93.37
C TYR A 77 -13.44 -49.67 93.64
N HIS A 78 -14.74 -49.36 93.52
CA HIS A 78 -15.36 -48.07 93.83
C HIS A 78 -14.64 -46.85 93.21
N GLN A 79 -14.10 -47.04 92.00
CA GLN A 79 -13.42 -45.98 91.27
C GLN A 79 -14.43 -45.01 90.67
N ALA A 80 -14.21 -43.71 90.87
CA ALA A 80 -14.92 -42.69 90.11
C ALA A 80 -14.43 -42.67 88.65
N ALA A 81 -15.26 -42.17 87.73
CA ALA A 81 -15.01 -42.17 86.28
C ALA A 81 -13.59 -41.71 85.87
N ALA A 82 -13.10 -40.59 86.43
CA ALA A 82 -11.76 -40.08 86.13
C ALA A 82 -10.63 -41.00 86.63
N GLY A 83 -10.80 -41.61 87.80
CA GLY A 83 -9.85 -42.58 88.36
C GLY A 83 -9.84 -43.88 87.57
N ALA A 84 -11.02 -44.39 87.21
CA ALA A 84 -11.16 -45.57 86.36
C ALA A 84 -10.55 -45.34 84.98
N ALA A 85 -10.79 -44.20 84.33
CA ALA A 85 -10.19 -43.86 83.05
C ALA A 85 -8.65 -43.75 83.11
N GLN A 86 -8.10 -43.17 84.19
CA GLN A 86 -6.66 -43.11 84.41
C GLN A 86 -6.04 -44.51 84.53
N ILE A 87 -6.70 -45.42 85.24
CA ILE A 87 -6.28 -46.82 85.37
C ILE A 87 -6.37 -47.54 84.02
N LEU A 88 -7.49 -47.42 83.31
CA LEU A 88 -7.66 -48.05 82.00
C LEU A 88 -6.60 -47.56 81.01
N LYS A 89 -6.26 -46.27 81.04
CA LYS A 89 -5.13 -45.72 80.29
C LYS A 89 -3.79 -46.31 80.73
N SER A 90 -3.50 -46.40 82.03
CA SER A 90 -2.20 -46.89 82.53
C SER A 90 -1.94 -48.34 82.16
N VAL A 91 -2.99 -49.17 82.11
CA VAL A 91 -2.91 -50.56 81.64
C VAL A 91 -2.94 -50.67 80.10
N GLY A 92 -3.11 -49.54 79.39
CA GLY A 92 -2.87 -49.36 77.97
C GLY A 92 -4.09 -49.56 77.06
N TYR A 93 -5.33 -49.42 77.57
CA TYR A 93 -6.49 -49.34 76.67
C TYR A 93 -6.41 -48.08 75.81
N LEU A 94 -6.99 -48.14 74.61
CA LEU A 94 -7.07 -47.02 73.67
C LEU A 94 -8.13 -46.01 74.14
N ALA A 95 -8.06 -44.78 73.65
CA ALA A 95 -8.96 -43.72 74.10
C ALA A 95 -10.43 -44.01 73.75
N GLU A 96 -10.70 -44.64 72.61
CA GLU A 96 -12.05 -45.06 72.23
C GLU A 96 -12.63 -46.12 73.15
N GLU A 97 -11.81 -47.09 73.58
CA GLU A 97 -12.22 -48.13 74.53
C GLU A 97 -12.49 -47.52 75.92
N VAL A 98 -11.65 -46.58 76.35
CA VAL A 98 -11.89 -45.83 77.60
C VAL A 98 -13.12 -44.92 77.48
N GLY A 99 -13.36 -44.33 76.31
CA GLY A 99 -14.53 -43.54 76.00
C GLY A 99 -15.83 -44.34 76.09
N GLU A 100 -15.85 -45.56 75.56
CA GLU A 100 -16.98 -46.49 75.67
C GLU A 100 -17.25 -46.84 77.14
N ALA A 101 -16.21 -47.12 77.93
CA ALA A 101 -16.37 -47.34 79.37
C ALA A 101 -16.94 -46.11 80.08
N LEU A 102 -16.43 -44.90 79.79
CA LEU A 102 -16.93 -43.65 80.37
C LEU A 102 -18.40 -43.38 80.01
N GLN A 103 -18.81 -43.71 78.78
CA GLN A 103 -20.18 -43.53 78.32
C GLN A 103 -21.13 -44.59 78.91
N GLN A 104 -20.80 -45.87 78.75
CA GLN A 104 -21.71 -46.99 79.01
C GLN A 104 -21.79 -47.36 80.49
N VAL A 105 -20.66 -47.28 81.21
CA VAL A 105 -20.56 -47.65 82.64
C VAL A 105 -20.82 -46.42 83.50
N PHE A 106 -20.05 -45.35 83.27
CA PHE A 106 -20.08 -44.16 84.13
C PHE A 106 -21.10 -43.08 83.72
N GLY A 107 -21.85 -43.30 82.63
CA GLY A 107 -22.92 -42.39 82.18
C GLY A 107 -22.45 -40.98 81.81
N GLN A 108 -21.16 -40.79 81.49
CA GLN A 108 -20.60 -39.48 81.17
C GLN A 108 -21.12 -38.97 79.84
N THR A 109 -21.39 -37.66 79.74
CA THR A 109 -21.66 -37.04 78.45
C THR A 109 -20.39 -36.97 77.59
N ALA A 110 -20.53 -36.79 76.28
CA ALA A 110 -19.40 -36.67 75.35
C ALA A 110 -18.38 -35.59 75.80
N ARG A 111 -18.87 -34.44 76.29
CA ARG A 111 -18.02 -33.35 76.75
C ARG A 111 -17.30 -33.68 78.06
N GLU A 112 -17.97 -34.33 79.01
CA GLU A 112 -17.38 -34.75 80.28
C GLU A 112 -16.33 -35.85 80.06
N ALA A 113 -16.66 -36.85 79.24
CA ALA A 113 -15.74 -37.92 78.88
C ALA A 113 -14.50 -37.36 78.15
N ALA A 114 -14.68 -36.49 77.16
CA ALA A 114 -13.56 -35.85 76.46
C ALA A 114 -12.69 -35.00 77.39
N ALA A 115 -13.29 -34.27 78.35
CA ALA A 115 -12.54 -33.52 79.36
C ALA A 115 -11.72 -34.45 80.28
N ILE A 116 -12.29 -35.58 80.69
CA ILE A 116 -11.57 -36.61 81.47
C ILE A 116 -10.40 -37.16 80.64
N LEU A 117 -10.64 -37.57 79.40
CA LEU A 117 -9.61 -38.13 78.51
C LEU A 117 -8.46 -37.14 78.28
N LYS A 118 -8.78 -35.85 78.07
CA LYS A 118 -7.78 -34.78 77.98
C LYS A 118 -6.98 -34.63 79.28
N ASN A 119 -7.64 -34.61 80.43
CA ASN A 119 -6.98 -34.42 81.73
C ASN A 119 -6.01 -35.56 82.07
N ILE A 120 -6.28 -36.76 81.58
CA ILE A 120 -5.36 -37.91 81.70
C ILE A 120 -4.35 -37.96 80.54
N ALA A 121 -4.18 -36.88 79.78
CA ALA A 121 -3.19 -36.67 78.73
C ALA A 121 -3.37 -37.54 77.47
N TYR A 122 -4.60 -37.88 77.07
CA TYR A 122 -4.83 -38.31 75.68
C TYR A 122 -4.72 -37.11 74.73
N THR A 123 -4.20 -37.35 73.53
CA THR A 123 -4.06 -36.30 72.51
C THR A 123 -5.42 -35.96 71.90
N ALA A 124 -5.53 -34.83 71.19
CA ALA A 124 -6.79 -34.44 70.55
C ALA A 124 -7.29 -35.45 69.52
N GLU A 125 -6.40 -36.10 68.77
CA GLU A 125 -6.76 -37.16 67.82
C GLU A 125 -7.38 -38.37 68.54
N GLN A 126 -6.78 -38.78 69.65
CA GLN A 126 -7.27 -39.89 70.46
C GLN A 126 -8.63 -39.57 71.11
N VAL A 127 -8.79 -38.34 71.59
CA VAL A 127 -10.07 -37.86 72.14
C VAL A 127 -11.13 -37.79 71.04
N ALA A 128 -10.77 -37.38 69.82
CA ALA A 128 -11.69 -37.38 68.68
C ALA A 128 -12.10 -38.79 68.24
N ASP A 129 -11.17 -39.75 68.23
CA ASP A 129 -11.49 -41.17 67.97
C ASP A 129 -12.50 -41.69 69.00
N ALA A 130 -12.33 -41.33 70.28
CA ALA A 130 -13.29 -41.67 71.32
C ALA A 130 -14.67 -41.01 71.13
N LEU A 131 -14.71 -39.72 70.75
CA LEU A 131 -15.95 -39.02 70.43
C LEU A 131 -16.66 -39.65 69.22
N LYS A 132 -15.91 -40.06 68.20
CA LYS A 132 -16.45 -40.69 66.99
C LYS A 132 -17.00 -42.09 67.28
N ILE A 133 -16.24 -42.92 68.01
CA ILE A 133 -16.56 -44.34 68.21
C ILE A 133 -17.58 -44.53 69.34
N ALA A 134 -17.29 -44.03 70.54
CA ALA A 134 -18.17 -44.20 71.69
C ALA A 134 -19.44 -43.33 71.55
N PHE A 135 -19.28 -42.05 71.22
CA PHE A 135 -20.39 -41.09 71.23
C PHE A 135 -21.07 -40.89 69.87
N ASN A 136 -20.67 -41.63 68.83
CA ASN A 136 -21.24 -41.58 67.48
C ASN A 136 -21.23 -40.17 66.85
N TYR A 137 -20.21 -39.37 67.15
CA TYR A 137 -20.01 -38.06 66.50
C TYR A 137 -19.37 -38.28 65.13
N LEU A 138 -20.20 -38.64 64.14
CA LEU A 138 -19.74 -38.97 62.79
C LEU A 138 -19.28 -37.74 61.97
N GLU A 139 -19.78 -36.56 62.34
CA GLU A 139 -19.41 -35.28 61.75
C GLU A 139 -18.35 -34.58 62.60
N ALA A 140 -17.33 -34.03 61.94
CA ALA A 140 -16.15 -33.48 62.61
C ALA A 140 -16.40 -32.12 63.31
N ASP A 141 -17.46 -31.41 62.94
CA ASP A 141 -17.85 -30.13 63.55
C ASP A 141 -18.30 -30.30 65.00
N LEU A 142 -19.10 -31.34 65.29
CA LEU A 142 -19.55 -31.68 66.65
C LEU A 142 -18.37 -32.04 67.55
N ALA A 143 -17.45 -32.87 67.06
CA ALA A 143 -16.25 -33.22 67.80
C ALA A 143 -15.35 -31.99 67.98
N GLY A 144 -15.18 -31.17 66.94
CA GLY A 144 -14.42 -29.92 67.00
C GLY A 144 -14.96 -28.93 68.04
N ASP A 145 -16.29 -28.77 68.16
CA ASP A 145 -16.91 -27.91 69.17
C ASP A 145 -16.61 -28.39 70.60
N VAL A 146 -16.69 -29.71 70.84
CA VAL A 146 -16.32 -30.30 72.12
C VAL A 146 -14.84 -30.08 72.42
N LEU A 147 -13.96 -30.39 71.47
CA LEU A 147 -12.51 -30.24 71.63
C LEU A 147 -12.11 -28.77 71.89
N LYS A 148 -12.71 -27.82 71.18
CA LYS A 148 -12.58 -26.39 71.44
C LYS A 148 -13.09 -26.03 72.83
N GLY A 149 -14.26 -26.52 73.19
CA GLY A 149 -14.93 -26.26 74.47
C GLY A 149 -14.18 -26.79 75.69
N ILE A 150 -13.29 -27.77 75.53
CA ILE A 150 -12.40 -28.29 76.57
C ILE A 150 -10.97 -27.73 76.45
N GLY A 151 -10.72 -26.81 75.50
CA GLY A 151 -9.51 -26.00 75.39
C GLY A 151 -8.34 -26.65 74.68
N PHE A 152 -8.56 -27.55 73.73
CA PHE A 152 -7.51 -27.91 72.75
C PHE A 152 -7.22 -26.72 71.83
N THR A 153 -5.98 -26.62 71.35
CA THR A 153 -5.54 -25.60 70.39
C THR A 153 -6.15 -25.84 69.00
N VAL A 154 -6.14 -24.81 68.15
CA VAL A 154 -6.69 -24.92 66.79
C VAL A 154 -5.92 -25.94 65.94
N GLU A 155 -4.60 -26.04 66.13
CA GLU A 155 -3.74 -27.04 65.47
C GLU A 155 -4.08 -28.46 65.92
N GLU A 156 -4.24 -28.69 67.23
CA GLU A 156 -4.62 -29.99 67.77
C GLU A 156 -6.01 -30.43 67.26
N ILE A 157 -6.96 -29.49 67.18
CA ILE A 157 -8.29 -29.76 66.64
C ILE A 157 -8.21 -30.10 65.15
N ALA A 158 -7.44 -29.35 64.37
CA ALA A 158 -7.25 -29.61 62.95
C ALA A 158 -6.55 -30.96 62.68
N LEU A 159 -5.55 -31.33 63.49
CA LEU A 159 -4.92 -32.65 63.45
C LEU A 159 -5.92 -33.75 63.75
N ALA A 160 -6.77 -33.57 64.76
CA ALA A 160 -7.84 -34.51 65.08
C ALA A 160 -8.84 -34.67 63.91
N MET A 161 -9.24 -33.57 63.26
CA MET A 161 -10.12 -33.62 62.08
C MET A 161 -9.47 -34.37 60.90
N ASN A 162 -8.18 -34.12 60.63
CA ASN A 162 -7.43 -34.82 59.59
C ASN A 162 -7.25 -36.31 59.94
N TRP A 163 -6.88 -36.62 61.18
CA TRP A 163 -6.57 -37.98 61.61
C TRP A 163 -7.82 -38.86 61.70
N THR A 164 -8.84 -38.43 62.45
CA THR A 164 -10.01 -39.23 62.79
C THR A 164 -11.04 -39.24 61.66
N TYR A 165 -11.23 -38.11 61.00
CA TYR A 165 -12.26 -37.93 59.97
C TYR A 165 -11.70 -37.92 58.53
N LYS A 166 -10.37 -37.98 58.36
CA LYS A 166 -9.70 -38.02 57.05
C LYS A 166 -10.05 -36.81 56.17
N LEU A 167 -10.28 -35.65 56.80
CA LEU A 167 -10.65 -34.43 56.10
C LEU A 167 -9.42 -33.75 55.49
N ALA A 168 -9.58 -33.28 54.26
CA ALA A 168 -8.61 -32.41 53.60
C ALA A 168 -8.65 -30.98 54.18
N GLY A 169 -7.60 -30.19 53.94
CA GLY A 169 -7.42 -28.89 54.59
C GLY A 169 -8.51 -27.86 54.29
N ASP A 170 -9.12 -27.89 53.10
CA ASP A 170 -10.24 -27.02 52.73
C ASP A 170 -11.51 -27.35 53.55
N ALA A 171 -11.83 -28.63 53.71
CA ALA A 171 -12.91 -29.08 54.57
C ALA A 171 -12.64 -28.75 56.06
N VAL A 172 -11.41 -28.93 56.52
CA VAL A 172 -11.02 -28.52 57.89
C VAL A 172 -11.16 -27.02 58.07
N ALA A 173 -10.69 -26.20 57.14
CA ALA A 173 -10.83 -24.75 57.20
C ALA A 173 -12.29 -24.29 57.25
N ALA A 174 -13.19 -24.94 56.49
CA ALA A 174 -14.61 -24.65 56.52
C ALA A 174 -15.22 -24.91 57.91
N ILE A 175 -14.86 -26.03 58.54
CA ILE A 175 -15.31 -26.36 59.89
C ILE A 175 -14.71 -25.40 60.92
N LEU A 176 -13.42 -25.09 60.82
CA LEU A 176 -12.79 -24.11 61.72
C LEU A 176 -13.48 -22.72 61.63
N LYS A 177 -13.92 -22.30 60.44
CA LYS A 177 -14.75 -21.09 60.29
C LYS A 177 -16.09 -21.24 61.01
N VAL A 178 -16.79 -22.37 60.89
CA VAL A 178 -18.04 -22.64 61.64
C VAL A 178 -17.81 -22.56 63.15
N LEU A 179 -16.67 -23.08 63.61
CA LEU A 179 -16.22 -22.98 64.99
C LEU A 179 -15.74 -21.56 65.38
N SER A 180 -15.91 -20.55 64.53
CA SER A 180 -15.57 -19.15 64.78
C SER A 180 -14.08 -18.88 64.99
N TYR A 181 -13.19 -19.64 64.33
CA TYR A 181 -11.78 -19.30 64.21
C TYR A 181 -11.55 -18.23 63.15
N GLY A 182 -10.56 -17.36 63.38
CA GLY A 182 -10.20 -16.28 62.47
C GLY A 182 -9.34 -16.75 61.28
N PRO A 183 -9.17 -15.89 60.27
CA PRO A 183 -8.39 -16.23 59.07
C PRO A 183 -6.91 -16.44 59.36
N ASP A 184 -6.33 -15.72 60.32
CA ASP A 184 -4.93 -15.90 60.75
C ASP A 184 -4.72 -17.32 61.31
N GLU A 185 -5.64 -17.81 62.17
CA GLU A 185 -5.59 -19.14 62.79
C GLU A 185 -5.79 -20.25 61.74
N ILE A 186 -6.80 -20.08 60.87
CA ILE A 186 -7.09 -21.03 59.79
C ILE A 186 -5.92 -21.11 58.81
N MET A 187 -5.35 -19.97 58.40
CA MET A 187 -4.18 -19.95 57.51
C MET A 187 -2.96 -20.57 58.17
N GLY A 188 -2.79 -20.37 59.48
CA GLY A 188 -1.78 -21.04 60.30
C GLY A 188 -1.87 -22.55 60.17
N VAL A 189 -3.06 -23.12 60.37
CA VAL A 189 -3.36 -24.56 60.19
C VAL A 189 -3.08 -25.04 58.77
N LEU A 190 -3.56 -24.32 57.76
CA LEU A 190 -3.36 -24.69 56.35
C LEU A 190 -1.87 -24.75 55.98
N ASN A 191 -1.06 -23.85 56.54
CA ASN A 191 0.39 -23.84 56.36
C ASN A 191 1.09 -24.95 57.17
N SER A 192 0.84 -25.01 58.48
CA SER A 192 1.61 -25.84 59.41
C SER A 192 1.27 -27.32 59.35
N ILE A 193 -0.01 -27.67 59.15
CA ILE A 193 -0.50 -29.06 59.18
C ILE A 193 -0.67 -29.61 57.77
N PHE A 194 -1.20 -28.81 56.86
CA PHE A 194 -1.49 -29.24 55.49
C PHE A 194 -0.41 -28.84 54.48
N HIS A 195 0.61 -28.09 54.90
CA HIS A 195 1.74 -27.66 54.07
C HIS A 195 1.31 -26.99 52.75
N MET A 196 0.19 -26.27 52.79
CA MET A 196 -0.31 -25.55 51.62
C MET A 196 0.58 -24.35 51.33
N ASP A 197 0.71 -24.02 50.05
CA ASP A 197 1.30 -22.75 49.65
C ASP A 197 0.35 -21.58 49.96
N SER A 198 0.92 -20.39 50.06
CA SER A 198 0.19 -19.17 50.42
C SER A 198 -0.96 -18.85 49.46
N GLN A 199 -0.83 -19.19 48.18
CA GLN A 199 -1.81 -18.86 47.17
C GLN A 199 -3.03 -19.78 47.27
N VAL A 200 -2.82 -21.08 47.47
CA VAL A 200 -3.90 -22.05 47.74
C VAL A 200 -4.59 -21.75 49.07
N ALA A 201 -3.83 -21.47 50.14
CA ALA A 201 -4.41 -21.13 51.43
C ALA A 201 -5.27 -19.85 51.36
N ALA A 202 -4.82 -18.82 50.65
CA ALA A 202 -5.61 -17.61 50.45
C ALA A 202 -6.84 -17.83 49.55
N ALA A 203 -6.77 -18.73 48.56
CA ALA A 203 -7.92 -19.11 47.76
C ALA A 203 -9.02 -19.79 48.60
N ILE A 204 -8.63 -20.66 49.54
CA ILE A 204 -9.54 -21.28 50.50
C ILE A 204 -10.19 -20.20 51.37
N LEU A 205 -9.40 -19.29 51.97
CA LEU A 205 -9.97 -18.21 52.78
C LEU A 205 -10.94 -17.31 51.99
N LYS A 206 -10.62 -17.02 50.72
CA LYS A 206 -11.53 -16.29 49.83
C LYS A 206 -12.83 -17.07 49.60
N GLY A 207 -12.75 -18.37 49.32
CA GLY A 207 -13.92 -19.25 49.17
C GLY A 207 -14.75 -19.36 50.46
N LEU A 208 -14.12 -19.11 51.61
CA LEU A 208 -14.75 -18.96 52.90
C LEU A 208 -15.18 -17.52 53.20
N ASP A 209 -15.35 -16.65 52.19
CA ASP A 209 -15.87 -15.28 52.33
C ASP A 209 -15.12 -14.38 53.33
N PHE A 210 -13.83 -14.64 53.61
CA PHE A 210 -13.02 -13.71 54.39
C PHE A 210 -12.70 -12.47 53.55
N GLY A 211 -12.75 -11.29 54.19
CA GLY A 211 -12.44 -10.03 53.55
C GLY A 211 -10.98 -9.94 53.07
N VAL A 212 -10.77 -9.27 51.94
CA VAL A 212 -9.45 -9.12 51.28
C VAL A 212 -8.35 -8.61 52.22
N GLU A 213 -8.66 -7.66 53.11
CA GLU A 213 -7.71 -7.12 54.07
C GLU A 213 -7.27 -8.17 55.10
N LEU A 214 -8.20 -8.98 55.59
CA LEU A 214 -7.90 -10.04 56.55
C LEU A 214 -7.03 -11.14 55.90
N ILE A 215 -7.30 -11.45 54.62
CA ILE A 215 -6.49 -12.39 53.84
C ILE A 215 -5.09 -11.83 53.63
N ALA A 216 -4.96 -10.56 53.22
CA ALA A 216 -3.68 -9.89 53.04
C ALA A 216 -2.84 -9.86 54.33
N ARG A 217 -3.49 -9.57 55.46
CA ARG A 217 -2.87 -9.59 56.79
C ARG A 217 -2.41 -10.99 57.19
N SER A 218 -3.23 -12.01 56.92
CA SER A 218 -2.89 -13.41 57.21
C SER A 218 -1.69 -13.86 56.36
N LEU A 219 -1.67 -13.52 55.07
CA LEU A 219 -0.56 -13.78 54.16
C LEU A 219 0.76 -13.16 54.66
N ASN A 220 0.70 -11.91 55.12
CA ASN A 220 1.87 -11.25 55.71
C ASN A 220 2.31 -11.92 57.02
N ARG A 221 1.39 -12.22 57.94
CA ARG A 221 1.75 -12.76 59.27
C ARG A 221 2.22 -14.21 59.24
N ILE A 222 1.55 -15.06 58.47
CA ILE A 222 1.77 -16.52 58.49
C ILE A 222 2.90 -16.93 57.52
N TYR A 223 2.95 -16.31 56.34
CA TYR A 223 3.95 -16.63 55.32
C TYR A 223 5.08 -15.59 55.21
N ALA A 224 5.07 -14.54 56.05
CA ALA A 224 6.06 -13.45 56.03
C ALA A 224 6.19 -12.77 54.65
N LEU A 225 5.10 -12.74 53.87
CA LEU A 225 5.13 -12.18 52.52
C LEU A 225 5.22 -10.66 52.53
N ALA A 226 6.08 -10.13 51.65
CA ALA A 226 6.15 -8.71 51.36
C ALA A 226 4.92 -8.22 50.60
N ASP A 227 4.62 -6.93 50.72
CA ASP A 227 3.54 -6.19 50.06
C ASP A 227 3.31 -6.56 48.59
N ARG A 228 4.38 -6.59 47.79
CA ARG A 228 4.32 -6.90 46.36
C ARG A 228 3.85 -8.33 46.10
N VAL A 229 4.32 -9.29 46.90
CA VAL A 229 3.94 -10.71 46.77
C VAL A 229 2.50 -10.92 47.24
N VAL A 230 2.09 -10.25 48.33
CA VAL A 230 0.69 -10.24 48.75
C VAL A 230 -0.20 -9.67 47.63
N GLY A 231 0.18 -8.54 47.02
CA GLY A 231 -0.51 -7.98 45.87
C GLY A 231 -0.65 -8.96 44.70
N GLN A 232 0.39 -9.72 44.37
CA GLN A 232 0.34 -10.75 43.33
C GLN A 232 -0.66 -11.86 43.66
N VAL A 233 -0.67 -12.36 44.90
CA VAL A 233 -1.63 -13.38 45.33
C VAL A 233 -3.05 -12.83 45.21
N LEU A 234 -3.32 -11.61 45.69
CA LEU A 234 -4.65 -11.02 45.62
C LEU A 234 -5.10 -10.77 44.16
N ALA A 235 -4.19 -10.33 43.30
CA ALA A 235 -4.46 -10.18 41.87
C ALA A 235 -4.77 -11.53 41.20
N TYR A 236 -4.01 -12.58 41.52
CA TYR A 236 -4.29 -13.95 41.04
C TYR A 236 -5.68 -14.43 41.47
N LEU A 237 -6.08 -14.10 42.70
CA LEU A 237 -7.42 -14.41 43.20
C LEU A 237 -8.51 -13.58 42.52
N GLY A 238 -8.18 -12.57 41.71
CA GLY A 238 -9.14 -11.77 40.96
C GLY A 238 -9.77 -10.63 41.77
N TYR A 239 -9.08 -10.11 42.80
CA TYR A 239 -9.49 -8.85 43.43
C TYR A 239 -9.20 -7.66 42.51
N ASP A 240 -10.03 -6.63 42.58
CA ASP A 240 -9.84 -5.39 41.82
C ASP A 240 -8.75 -4.49 42.45
N ALA A 241 -8.32 -3.48 41.68
CA ALA A 241 -7.25 -2.58 42.09
C ALA A 241 -7.60 -1.80 43.36
N GLU A 242 -8.87 -1.41 43.49
CA GLU A 242 -9.40 -0.68 44.63
C GLU A 242 -9.29 -1.51 45.92
N SER A 243 -9.74 -2.77 45.89
CA SER A 243 -9.66 -3.71 47.00
C SER A 243 -8.22 -4.06 47.39
N ILE A 244 -7.36 -4.28 46.39
CA ILE A 244 -5.93 -4.57 46.60
C ILE A 244 -5.23 -3.36 47.22
N ALA A 245 -5.46 -2.16 46.68
CA ALA A 245 -4.88 -0.93 47.20
C ALA A 245 -5.26 -0.70 48.66
N ALA A 246 -6.55 -0.82 49.00
CA ALA A 246 -7.01 -0.67 50.37
C ALA A 246 -6.35 -1.69 51.32
N ALA A 247 -6.33 -2.97 50.92
CA ALA A 247 -5.71 -4.03 51.72
C ALA A 247 -4.21 -3.79 51.92
N LEU A 248 -3.46 -3.48 50.86
CA LEU A 248 -2.02 -3.24 50.96
C LEU A 248 -1.70 -1.98 51.78
N THR A 249 -2.49 -0.93 51.63
CA THR A 249 -2.33 0.30 52.42
C THR A 249 -2.56 0.05 53.90
N ASN A 250 -3.65 -0.65 54.26
CA ASN A 250 -3.99 -0.92 55.65
C ASN A 250 -3.01 -1.88 56.32
N VAL A 251 -2.52 -2.89 55.59
CA VAL A 251 -1.62 -3.92 56.15
C VAL A 251 -0.16 -3.45 56.20
N PHE A 252 0.31 -2.73 55.19
CA PHE A 252 1.73 -2.36 55.04
C PHE A 252 2.02 -0.86 55.22
N GLY A 253 1.00 -0.01 55.32
CA GLY A 253 1.18 1.44 55.45
C GLY A 253 1.77 2.10 54.20
N LEU A 254 1.42 1.59 53.01
CA LEU A 254 1.98 2.09 51.74
C LEU A 254 1.59 3.54 51.47
N THR A 255 2.53 4.31 50.91
CA THR A 255 2.23 5.59 50.27
C THR A 255 1.47 5.37 48.96
N ASP A 256 0.78 6.40 48.48
CA ASP A 256 0.11 6.45 47.18
C ASP A 256 1.03 6.02 46.02
N LEU A 257 2.26 6.52 45.98
CA LEU A 257 3.26 6.18 44.97
C LEU A 257 3.68 4.71 45.06
N ALA A 258 3.97 4.20 46.27
CA ALA A 258 4.36 2.80 46.44
C ALA A 258 3.23 1.85 46.05
N CYS A 259 1.99 2.19 46.40
CA CYS A 259 0.80 1.46 45.99
C CYS A 259 0.64 1.48 44.47
N ALA A 260 0.78 2.64 43.81
CA ALA A 260 0.70 2.77 42.37
C ALA A 260 1.75 1.92 41.64
N ILE A 261 3.00 1.89 42.13
CA ILE A 261 4.07 1.05 41.58
C ILE A 261 3.70 -0.43 41.64
N ILE A 262 3.12 -0.89 42.77
CA ILE A 262 2.68 -2.27 42.88
C ILE A 262 1.52 -2.55 41.92
N LEU A 263 0.51 -1.68 41.85
CA LEU A 263 -0.63 -1.88 40.95
C LEU A 263 -0.22 -1.87 39.46
N GLU A 264 0.72 -1.02 39.07
CA GLU A 264 1.31 -1.03 37.72
C GLU A 264 2.03 -2.36 37.45
N PHE A 265 2.84 -2.83 38.41
CA PHE A 265 3.51 -4.13 38.30
C PHE A 265 2.52 -5.31 38.18
N LEU A 266 1.34 -5.19 38.78
CA LEU A 266 0.23 -6.15 38.63
C LEU A 266 -0.55 -5.98 37.32
N ALA A 267 -0.05 -5.15 36.40
CA ALA A 267 -0.61 -4.84 35.09
C ALA A 267 -2.01 -4.19 35.11
N PHE A 268 -2.35 -3.46 36.19
CA PHE A 268 -3.55 -2.64 36.19
C PHE A 268 -3.38 -1.42 35.28
N LYS A 269 -4.44 -1.09 34.54
CA LYS A 269 -4.46 0.10 33.66
C LYS A 269 -4.55 1.40 34.46
N ALA A 270 -4.10 2.50 33.86
CA ALA A 270 -4.10 3.84 34.46
C ALA A 270 -5.43 4.23 35.11
N ASP A 271 -6.58 3.89 34.52
CA ASP A 271 -7.90 4.22 35.07
C ASP A 271 -8.24 3.44 36.33
N LYS A 272 -7.78 2.18 36.44
CA LYS A 272 -7.94 1.35 37.64
C LYS A 272 -7.05 1.86 38.76
N ILE A 273 -5.80 2.22 38.44
CA ILE A 273 -4.86 2.81 39.40
C ILE A 273 -5.38 4.16 39.89
N ALA A 274 -5.82 5.04 38.98
CA ALA A 274 -6.38 6.34 39.33
C ALA A 274 -7.58 6.23 40.28
N ARG A 275 -8.52 5.29 40.03
CA ARG A 275 -9.65 5.05 40.95
C ARG A 275 -9.20 4.56 42.32
N ALA A 276 -8.28 3.59 42.33
CA ALA A 276 -7.75 3.04 43.57
C ALA A 276 -7.09 4.15 44.41
N LEU A 277 -6.24 4.98 43.79
CA LEU A 277 -5.59 6.10 44.46
C LEU A 277 -6.60 7.14 44.96
N LYS A 278 -7.57 7.54 44.12
CA LYS A 278 -8.63 8.48 44.49
C LYS A 278 -9.40 8.03 45.71
N LEU A 279 -9.80 6.76 45.76
CA LEU A 279 -10.63 6.20 46.83
C LEU A 279 -9.85 5.98 48.13
N VAL A 280 -8.61 5.47 48.04
CA VAL A 280 -7.83 5.08 49.23
C VAL A 280 -7.09 6.27 49.84
N TYR A 281 -6.57 7.20 49.02
CA TYR A 281 -5.70 8.28 49.48
C TYR A 281 -6.32 9.69 49.39
N THR A 282 -7.52 9.85 48.82
CA THR A 282 -8.19 11.16 48.65
C THR A 282 -7.27 12.20 47.98
N ILE A 283 -6.68 11.82 46.85
CA ILE A 283 -5.68 12.59 46.12
C ILE A 283 -6.31 13.39 44.95
N THR A 284 -5.72 14.53 44.60
CA THR A 284 -6.18 15.39 43.49
C THR A 284 -5.87 14.78 42.12
N ASP A 285 -6.55 15.27 41.08
CA ASP A 285 -6.30 14.88 39.68
C ASP A 285 -4.86 15.17 39.24
N TYR A 286 -4.30 16.34 39.59
CA TYR A 286 -2.91 16.68 39.29
C TYR A 286 -1.92 15.71 39.92
N ALA A 287 -2.09 15.40 41.22
CA ALA A 287 -1.16 14.52 41.92
C ALA A 287 -1.28 13.06 41.45
N VAL A 288 -2.47 12.59 41.08
CA VAL A 288 -2.62 11.30 40.38
C VAL A 288 -1.95 11.31 39.02
N ALA A 289 -2.08 12.40 38.25
CA ALA A 289 -1.42 12.53 36.95
C ALA A 289 0.11 12.44 37.07
N GLU A 290 0.68 13.08 38.09
CA GLU A 290 2.11 13.03 38.41
C GLU A 290 2.56 11.61 38.76
N ILE A 291 1.82 10.91 39.62
CA ILE A 291 2.09 9.51 39.96
C ILE A 291 2.00 8.61 38.73
N LEU A 292 0.94 8.75 37.92
CA LEU A 292 0.75 7.94 36.71
C LEU A 292 1.88 8.18 35.69
N LYS A 293 2.34 9.42 35.55
CA LYS A 293 3.52 9.73 34.74
C LYS A 293 4.78 9.06 35.31
N PHE A 294 4.98 9.12 36.62
CA PHE A 294 6.15 8.51 37.27
C PHE A 294 6.20 7.00 37.08
N VAL A 295 5.07 6.31 37.21
CA VAL A 295 5.00 4.84 37.01
C VAL A 295 5.06 4.44 35.53
N GLY A 296 5.01 5.39 34.59
CA GLY A 296 5.34 5.17 33.18
C GLY A 296 4.19 5.24 32.18
N PHE A 297 3.01 5.75 32.58
CA PHE A 297 1.91 5.95 31.62
C PHE A 297 2.15 7.15 30.69
N ASP A 298 1.76 6.99 29.42
CA ASP A 298 1.79 8.05 28.42
C ASP A 298 0.66 9.08 28.66
N PRO A 299 0.75 10.30 28.09
CA PRO A 299 -0.23 11.36 28.36
C PRO A 299 -1.65 10.99 27.90
N THR A 300 -1.82 10.12 26.90
CA THR A 300 -3.14 9.69 26.43
C THR A 300 -3.81 8.78 27.46
N ALA A 301 -3.05 7.81 28.01
CA ALA A 301 -3.52 6.93 29.07
C ALA A 301 -3.85 7.70 30.36
N ILE A 302 -2.98 8.64 30.74
CA ILE A 302 -3.20 9.54 31.89
C ILE A 302 -4.49 10.33 31.69
N SER A 303 -4.63 11.02 30.55
CA SER A 303 -5.80 11.86 30.30
C SER A 303 -7.10 11.06 30.19
N ALA A 304 -7.07 9.85 29.64
CA ALA A 304 -8.23 8.96 29.64
C ALA A 304 -8.64 8.56 31.06
N ALA A 305 -7.67 8.22 31.91
CA ALA A 305 -7.91 7.89 33.31
C ALA A 305 -8.51 9.08 34.08
N LEU A 306 -7.91 10.26 33.97
CA LEU A 306 -8.39 11.46 34.66
C LEU A 306 -9.78 11.88 34.18
N LYS A 307 -10.04 11.87 32.87
CA LYS A 307 -11.38 12.16 32.33
C LYS A 307 -12.43 11.19 32.89
N LEU A 308 -12.11 9.91 33.00
CA LEU A 308 -13.06 8.90 33.50
C LEU A 308 -13.27 8.99 35.01
N VAL A 309 -12.21 9.25 35.78
CA VAL A 309 -12.21 9.12 37.25
C VAL A 309 -12.49 10.43 37.96
N TYR A 310 -12.01 11.54 37.39
CA TYR A 310 -12.12 12.89 37.94
C TYR A 310 -13.04 13.80 37.12
N GLU A 311 -13.59 13.32 36.00
CA GLU A 311 -14.47 14.11 35.12
C GLU A 311 -13.81 15.40 34.61
N THR A 312 -12.47 15.38 34.47
CA THR A 312 -11.66 16.53 34.07
C THR A 312 -12.07 17.04 32.68
N THR A 313 -12.25 18.37 32.55
CA THR A 313 -12.52 19.01 31.25
C THR A 313 -11.26 19.09 30.39
N ALA A 314 -11.40 19.43 29.11
CA ALA A 314 -10.28 19.52 28.18
C ALA A 314 -9.28 20.63 28.59
N GLU A 315 -9.78 21.74 29.11
CA GLU A 315 -8.99 22.89 29.55
C GLU A 315 -8.14 22.53 30.77
N VAL A 316 -8.77 21.96 31.80
CA VAL A 316 -8.07 21.50 33.01
C VAL A 316 -7.07 20.40 32.65
N MET A 317 -7.42 19.49 31.73
CA MET A 317 -6.48 18.47 31.24
C MET A 317 -5.23 19.10 30.62
N SER A 318 -5.42 20.12 29.79
CA SER A 318 -4.28 20.83 29.19
C SER A 318 -3.42 21.49 30.25
N GLU A 319 -3.99 22.11 31.28
CA GLU A 319 -3.24 22.73 32.37
C GLU A 319 -2.40 21.70 33.13
N ILE A 320 -3.00 20.55 33.46
CA ILE A 320 -2.30 19.42 34.11
C ILE A 320 -1.13 18.97 33.23
N LEU A 321 -1.36 18.70 31.95
CA LEU A 321 -0.31 18.21 31.04
C LEU A 321 0.83 19.23 30.84
N VAL A 322 0.51 20.53 30.83
CA VAL A 322 1.52 21.60 30.82
C VAL A 322 2.34 21.57 32.11
N GLY A 323 1.69 21.48 33.27
CA GLY A 323 2.38 21.39 34.56
C GLY A 323 3.29 20.16 34.69
N LEU A 324 2.89 19.04 34.07
CA LEU A 324 3.72 17.85 33.95
C LEU A 324 4.86 17.98 32.92
N GLY A 325 4.88 19.02 32.09
CA GLY A 325 5.94 19.26 31.10
C GLY A 325 5.81 18.46 29.81
N TYR A 326 4.59 18.07 29.40
CA TYR A 326 4.37 17.51 28.07
C TYR A 326 4.44 18.58 26.98
N THR A 327 4.82 18.17 25.78
CA THR A 327 4.95 19.06 24.62
C THR A 327 3.58 19.51 24.09
N ALA A 328 3.53 20.65 23.42
CA ALA A 328 2.30 21.14 22.78
C ALA A 328 1.72 20.15 21.75
N GLN A 329 2.58 19.34 21.10
CA GLN A 329 2.14 18.30 20.17
C GLN A 329 1.41 17.16 20.91
N GLU A 330 1.96 16.68 22.02
CA GLU A 330 1.33 15.64 22.83
C GLU A 330 0.00 16.12 23.42
N ILE A 331 -0.03 17.35 23.92
CA ILE A 331 -1.25 17.98 24.44
C ILE A 331 -2.31 18.10 23.33
N ALA A 332 -1.96 18.59 22.15
CA ALA A 332 -2.89 18.67 21.02
C ALA A 332 -3.39 17.28 20.58
N GLY A 333 -2.53 16.26 20.63
CA GLY A 333 -2.89 14.87 20.38
C GLY A 333 -3.92 14.35 21.38
N VAL A 334 -3.75 14.65 22.67
CA VAL A 334 -4.73 14.32 23.71
C VAL A 334 -6.06 15.03 23.49
N LEU A 335 -6.04 16.35 23.24
CA LEU A 335 -7.26 17.13 23.01
C LEU A 335 -8.06 16.60 21.82
N LYS A 336 -7.37 16.18 20.75
CA LYS A 336 -7.98 15.48 19.63
C LYS A 336 -8.54 14.11 20.03
N ALA A 337 -7.71 13.24 20.62
CA ALA A 337 -8.05 11.83 20.81
C ALA A 337 -9.06 11.58 21.94
N ILE A 338 -8.95 12.33 23.04
CA ILE A 338 -9.73 12.12 24.26
C ILE A 338 -10.95 13.03 24.33
N PHE A 339 -10.84 14.26 23.80
CA PHE A 339 -11.89 15.28 23.88
C PHE A 339 -12.55 15.59 22.53
N SER A 340 -12.11 14.94 21.45
CA SER A 340 -12.66 15.10 20.10
C SER A 340 -12.65 16.56 19.64
N TRP A 341 -11.67 17.35 20.08
CA TRP A 341 -11.52 18.72 19.60
C TRP A 341 -11.17 18.74 18.12
N ASP A 342 -11.81 19.64 17.38
CA ASP A 342 -11.53 19.86 15.96
C ASP A 342 -10.25 20.72 15.76
N ALA A 343 -9.83 20.85 14.51
CA ALA A 343 -8.62 21.61 14.17
C ALA A 343 -8.69 23.07 14.63
N GLN A 344 -9.88 23.68 14.61
CA GLN A 344 -10.08 25.07 14.96
C GLN A 344 -9.91 25.29 16.47
N ALA A 345 -10.57 24.47 17.29
CA ALA A 345 -10.44 24.52 18.75
C ALA A 345 -8.99 24.29 19.18
N ILE A 346 -8.32 23.28 18.60
CA ILE A 346 -6.90 23.01 18.88
C ILE A 346 -6.04 24.20 18.48
N ALA A 347 -6.19 24.75 17.27
CA ALA A 347 -5.39 25.89 16.82
C ALA A 347 -5.58 27.14 17.70
N GLN A 348 -6.81 27.42 18.14
CA GLN A 348 -7.10 28.52 19.05
C GLN A 348 -6.44 28.32 20.42
N HIS A 349 -6.47 27.08 20.94
CA HIS A 349 -5.83 26.73 22.19
C HIS A 349 -4.30 26.82 22.11
N LEU A 350 -3.71 26.28 21.04
CA LEU A 350 -2.27 26.42 20.76
C LEU A 350 -1.84 27.90 20.76
N LYS A 351 -2.65 28.78 20.16
CA LYS A 351 -2.37 30.22 20.10
C LYS A 351 -2.53 30.92 21.45
N ASN A 352 -3.72 30.80 22.03
CA ASN A 352 -4.16 31.67 23.13
C ASN A 352 -3.69 31.17 24.49
N ILE A 353 -3.58 29.86 24.67
CA ILE A 353 -3.22 29.24 25.95
C ILE A 353 -1.77 28.82 25.96
N LEU A 354 -1.30 28.13 24.90
CA LEU A 354 0.08 27.64 24.85
C LEU A 354 1.08 28.62 24.20
N GLY A 355 0.62 29.74 23.64
CA GLY A 355 1.49 30.76 23.05
C GLY A 355 2.29 30.29 21.82
N ILE A 356 1.81 29.27 21.11
CA ILE A 356 2.53 28.65 19.99
C ILE A 356 2.42 29.53 18.74
N ALA A 357 3.56 29.75 18.08
CA ALA A 357 3.62 30.48 16.82
C ALA A 357 2.95 29.71 15.67
N ALA A 358 2.44 30.44 14.67
CA ALA A 358 1.62 29.87 13.61
C ALA A 358 2.33 28.77 12.78
N ASP A 359 3.61 28.95 12.48
CA ASP A 359 4.41 27.98 11.72
C ASP A 359 4.55 26.65 12.46
N THR A 360 4.74 26.70 13.78
CA THR A 360 4.77 25.49 14.63
C THR A 360 3.37 24.90 14.79
N ALA A 361 2.33 25.73 14.89
CA ALA A 361 0.96 25.26 15.05
C ALA A 361 0.50 24.44 13.83
N VAL A 362 0.74 24.89 12.60
CA VAL A 362 0.38 24.12 11.40
C VAL A 362 1.13 22.78 11.32
N GLN A 363 2.39 22.73 11.76
CA GLN A 363 3.17 21.50 11.86
C GLN A 363 2.55 20.53 12.86
N ILE A 364 2.17 21.02 14.04
CA ILE A 364 1.50 20.22 15.08
C ILE A 364 0.19 19.66 14.54
N LEU A 365 -0.68 20.50 13.95
CA LEU A 365 -1.98 20.09 13.43
C LEU A 365 -1.84 19.01 12.32
N ALA A 366 -0.84 19.15 11.45
CA ALA A 366 -0.52 18.16 10.44
C ALA A 366 0.00 16.84 11.07
N THR A 367 0.89 16.95 12.07
CA THR A 367 1.52 15.79 12.72
C THR A 367 0.51 14.97 13.51
N ILE A 368 -0.46 15.61 14.17
CA ILE A 368 -1.56 14.89 14.84
C ILE A 368 -2.60 14.35 13.86
N GLY A 369 -2.43 14.57 12.55
CA GLY A 369 -3.22 13.95 11.48
C GLY A 369 -4.64 14.51 11.36
N LEU A 370 -4.81 15.83 11.43
CA LEU A 370 -6.10 16.47 11.11
C LEU A 370 -6.31 16.60 9.58
N PRO A 371 -7.55 16.65 9.09
CA PRO A 371 -7.84 16.87 7.67
C PRO A 371 -7.28 18.21 7.17
N VAL A 372 -6.75 18.24 5.93
CA VAL A 372 -5.99 19.38 5.40
C VAL A 372 -6.85 20.63 5.23
N GLU A 373 -8.10 20.46 4.83
CA GLU A 373 -9.11 21.50 4.75
C GLU A 373 -9.42 22.14 6.10
N ASP A 374 -9.47 21.32 7.16
CA ASP A 374 -9.71 21.79 8.53
C ASP A 374 -8.47 22.50 9.08
N ILE A 375 -7.27 22.01 8.77
CA ILE A 375 -6.01 22.70 9.08
C ILE A 375 -5.99 24.07 8.41
N ALA A 376 -6.30 24.15 7.11
CA ALA A 376 -6.32 25.42 6.39
C ALA A 376 -7.33 26.41 6.99
N ASN A 377 -8.53 25.93 7.34
CA ASN A 377 -9.54 26.76 7.99
C ASN A 377 -9.12 27.19 9.40
N ALA A 378 -8.51 26.30 10.18
CA ALA A 378 -7.99 26.60 11.51
C ALA A 378 -6.90 27.67 11.46
N MET A 379 -5.95 27.58 10.52
CA MET A 379 -4.91 28.59 10.32
C MET A 379 -5.48 29.93 9.85
N LYS A 380 -6.50 29.91 8.99
CA LYS A 380 -7.25 31.11 8.59
C LYS A 380 -7.90 31.79 9.79
N VAL A 381 -8.63 31.05 10.62
CA VAL A 381 -9.45 31.61 11.71
C VAL A 381 -8.61 31.97 12.93
N ALA A 382 -7.77 31.06 13.42
CA ALA A 382 -7.00 31.27 14.64
C ALA A 382 -5.80 32.20 14.42
N TYR A 383 -5.06 32.00 13.32
CA TYR A 383 -3.80 32.70 13.05
C TYR A 383 -3.88 33.74 11.94
N THR A 384 -5.06 33.99 11.37
CA THR A 384 -5.28 34.99 10.32
C THR A 384 -4.39 34.80 9.09
N TRP A 385 -3.97 33.56 8.82
CA TRP A 385 -3.14 33.25 7.66
C TRP A 385 -3.87 33.51 6.35
N THR A 386 -3.13 34.04 5.37
CA THR A 386 -3.59 34.10 3.98
C THR A 386 -3.53 32.72 3.32
N GLY A 387 -4.31 32.51 2.27
CA GLY A 387 -4.26 31.25 1.53
C GLY A 387 -2.88 30.94 0.93
N GLN A 388 -2.09 31.97 0.58
CA GLN A 388 -0.72 31.77 0.09
C GLN A 388 0.21 31.23 1.20
N GLN A 389 0.10 31.74 2.43
CA GLN A 389 0.87 31.23 3.57
C GLN A 389 0.53 29.76 3.85
N VAL A 390 -0.76 29.41 3.82
CA VAL A 390 -1.21 28.02 3.95
C VAL A 390 -0.65 27.14 2.83
N ALA A 391 -0.71 27.59 1.57
CA ALA A 391 -0.19 26.84 0.43
C ALA A 391 1.32 26.52 0.57
N ASN A 392 2.09 27.53 0.97
CA ASN A 392 3.54 27.40 1.19
C ASN A 392 3.85 26.44 2.34
N ALA A 393 3.15 26.59 3.48
CA ALA A 393 3.36 25.74 4.64
C ALA A 393 3.01 24.28 4.36
N LEU A 394 1.86 24.03 3.72
CA LEU A 394 1.43 22.67 3.37
C LEU A 394 2.35 22.01 2.33
N LYS A 395 2.93 22.80 1.41
CA LYS A 395 3.97 22.28 0.49
C LYS A 395 5.20 21.79 1.25
N LEU A 396 5.69 22.57 2.22
CA LEU A 396 6.84 22.18 3.04
C LEU A 396 6.56 20.93 3.90
N LEU A 397 5.29 20.73 4.27
CA LEU A 397 4.79 19.54 4.95
C LEU A 397 4.51 18.36 3.99
N ASN A 398 4.93 18.45 2.73
CA ASN A 398 4.80 17.41 1.70
C ASN A 398 3.35 17.02 1.34
N TYR A 399 2.37 17.91 1.55
CA TYR A 399 1.04 17.69 1.00
C TYR A 399 1.04 17.77 -0.53
N THR A 400 0.13 17.04 -1.16
CA THR A 400 -0.01 17.04 -2.62
C THR A 400 -0.70 18.32 -3.10
N ALA A 401 -0.43 18.73 -4.36
CA ALA A 401 -1.09 19.88 -4.96
C ALA A 401 -2.63 19.77 -4.93
N ALA A 402 -3.18 18.57 -5.10
CA ALA A 402 -4.62 18.33 -5.07
C ALA A 402 -5.22 18.55 -3.67
N GLN A 403 -4.54 18.09 -2.61
CA GLN A 403 -4.97 18.34 -1.23
C GLN A 403 -4.94 19.83 -0.90
N VAL A 404 -3.86 20.53 -1.26
CA VAL A 404 -3.75 21.97 -1.05
C VAL A 404 -4.79 22.73 -1.87
N ALA A 405 -5.02 22.36 -3.13
CA ALA A 405 -6.04 22.99 -3.96
C ALA A 405 -7.44 22.87 -3.34
N ASN A 406 -7.79 21.68 -2.86
CA ASN A 406 -9.08 21.45 -2.20
C ASN A 406 -9.19 22.22 -0.88
N ALA A 407 -8.12 22.25 -0.08
CA ALA A 407 -8.09 23.01 1.17
C ALA A 407 -8.29 24.51 0.94
N LEU A 408 -7.63 25.09 -0.06
CA LEU A 408 -7.81 26.50 -0.42
C LEU A 408 -9.20 26.79 -1.00
N LYS A 409 -9.73 25.87 -1.80
CA LYS A 409 -11.10 25.94 -2.33
C LYS A 409 -12.12 26.00 -1.20
N VAL A 410 -12.01 25.12 -0.22
CA VAL A 410 -12.99 24.97 0.87
C VAL A 410 -12.81 26.05 1.93
N ALA A 411 -11.60 26.24 2.47
CA ALA A 411 -11.37 27.14 3.59
C ALA A 411 -11.40 28.63 3.19
N TYR A 412 -10.93 28.97 1.98
CA TYR A 412 -10.84 30.35 1.52
C TYR A 412 -11.85 30.73 0.44
N SER A 413 -12.63 29.78 -0.07
CA SER A 413 -13.57 30.00 -1.17
C SER A 413 -12.88 30.62 -2.41
N TRP A 414 -11.61 30.26 -2.63
CA TRP A 414 -10.84 30.81 -3.75
C TRP A 414 -11.34 30.29 -5.09
N THR A 415 -11.17 31.12 -6.13
CA THR A 415 -11.42 30.69 -7.51
C THR A 415 -10.31 29.76 -7.98
N GLY A 416 -10.59 28.99 -9.05
CA GLY A 416 -9.58 28.10 -9.60
C GLY A 416 -8.30 28.84 -10.02
N ASP A 417 -8.44 30.03 -10.61
CA ASP A 417 -7.29 30.82 -11.08
C ASP A 417 -6.38 31.25 -9.92
N ALA A 418 -6.99 31.70 -8.80
CA ALA A 418 -6.25 32.06 -7.60
C ALA A 418 -5.52 30.86 -6.98
N VAL A 419 -6.16 29.69 -6.95
CA VAL A 419 -5.54 28.45 -6.47
C VAL A 419 -4.39 28.00 -7.37
N ALA A 420 -4.57 28.00 -8.70
CA ALA A 420 -3.53 27.62 -9.64
C ALA A 420 -2.29 28.53 -9.51
N ALA A 421 -2.50 29.84 -9.39
CA ALA A 421 -1.42 30.80 -9.16
C ALA A 421 -0.72 30.59 -7.82
N ALA A 422 -1.47 30.25 -6.76
CA ALA A 422 -0.91 29.99 -5.45
C ALA A 422 -0.07 28.70 -5.41
N LEU A 423 -0.53 27.64 -6.08
CA LEU A 423 0.22 26.40 -6.24
C LEU A 423 1.51 26.62 -7.03
N HIS A 424 1.46 27.42 -8.10
CA HIS A 424 2.65 27.81 -8.85
C HIS A 424 3.64 28.58 -7.99
N THR A 425 3.17 29.58 -7.24
CA THR A 425 3.98 30.39 -6.32
C THR A 425 4.59 29.54 -5.20
N ALA A 426 3.86 28.54 -4.71
CA ALA A 426 4.34 27.58 -3.72
C ALA A 426 5.36 26.58 -4.31
N GLY A 427 5.60 26.57 -5.62
CA GLY A 427 6.61 25.73 -6.27
C GLY A 427 6.13 24.32 -6.63
N TYR A 428 4.83 24.11 -6.83
CA TYR A 428 4.35 22.85 -7.43
C TYR A 428 4.66 22.80 -8.94
N ALA A 429 4.99 21.60 -9.42
CA ALA A 429 5.29 21.37 -10.83
C ALA A 429 4.02 21.44 -11.71
N ALA A 430 4.20 21.69 -13.01
CA ALA A 430 3.10 21.89 -13.96
C ALA A 430 2.09 20.72 -14.01
N ASP A 431 2.58 19.48 -13.96
CA ASP A 431 1.76 18.27 -13.92
C ASP A 431 0.95 18.14 -12.62
N GLN A 432 1.56 18.51 -11.50
CA GLN A 432 0.89 18.54 -10.20
C GLN A 432 -0.22 19.60 -10.17
N ILE A 433 0.05 20.78 -10.73
CA ILE A 433 -0.96 21.85 -10.87
C ILE A 433 -2.09 21.39 -11.79
N ALA A 434 -1.75 20.85 -12.97
CA ALA A 434 -2.74 20.37 -13.95
C ALA A 434 -3.68 19.32 -13.35
N GLY A 435 -3.13 18.33 -12.66
CA GLY A 435 -3.91 17.31 -11.95
C GLY A 435 -4.78 17.89 -10.83
N ALA A 436 -4.20 18.77 -10.00
CA ALA A 436 -4.93 19.41 -8.90
C ALA A 436 -6.12 20.24 -9.38
N MET A 437 -5.93 21.05 -10.42
CA MET A 437 -6.99 21.92 -10.95
C MET A 437 -8.10 21.13 -11.64
N LYS A 438 -7.76 20.03 -12.30
CA LYS A 438 -8.73 19.09 -12.81
C LYS A 438 -9.56 18.46 -11.70
N THR A 439 -8.92 17.94 -10.65
CA THR A 439 -9.64 17.26 -9.57
C THR A 439 -10.46 18.21 -8.71
N ALA A 440 -9.90 19.35 -8.30
CA ALA A 440 -10.56 20.26 -7.37
C ALA A 440 -11.60 21.18 -8.05
N TYR A 441 -11.36 21.59 -9.30
CA TYR A 441 -12.20 22.57 -10.00
C TYR A 441 -12.79 22.07 -11.32
N ASN A 442 -12.57 20.81 -11.70
CA ASN A 442 -13.03 20.25 -12.97
C ASN A 442 -12.59 21.09 -14.18
N TRP A 443 -11.37 21.63 -14.13
CA TRP A 443 -10.83 22.42 -15.23
C TRP A 443 -10.69 21.60 -16.51
N THR A 444 -11.02 22.24 -17.63
CA THR A 444 -10.77 21.72 -18.98
C THR A 444 -9.28 21.83 -19.34
N ALA A 445 -8.83 21.05 -20.34
CA ALA A 445 -7.46 21.15 -20.85
C ALA A 445 -7.11 22.58 -21.29
N ASN A 446 -8.06 23.30 -21.89
CA ASN A 446 -7.91 24.69 -22.34
C ASN A 446 -7.61 25.64 -21.17
N GLN A 447 -8.35 25.53 -20.06
CA GLN A 447 -8.14 26.35 -18.87
C GLN A 447 -6.77 26.08 -18.24
N VAL A 448 -6.39 24.80 -18.13
CA VAL A 448 -5.07 24.41 -17.61
C VAL A 448 -3.95 24.92 -18.52
N ALA A 449 -4.06 24.72 -19.84
CA ALA A 449 -3.04 25.16 -20.80
C ALA A 449 -2.85 26.69 -20.77
N ALA A 450 -3.94 27.44 -20.70
CA ALA A 450 -3.91 28.90 -20.61
C ALA A 450 -3.25 29.37 -19.31
N ALA A 451 -3.62 28.79 -18.16
CA ALA A 451 -3.02 29.12 -16.87
C ALA A 451 -1.52 28.80 -16.83
N LEU A 452 -1.12 27.58 -17.25
CA LEU A 452 0.28 27.19 -17.27
C LEU A 452 1.12 28.05 -18.23
N LYS A 453 0.56 28.45 -19.38
CA LYS A 453 1.23 29.40 -20.27
C LYS A 453 1.42 30.76 -19.59
N ALA A 454 0.42 31.26 -18.87
CA ALA A 454 0.52 32.51 -18.12
C ALA A 454 1.58 32.44 -17.01
N PHE A 455 1.83 31.25 -16.45
CA PHE A 455 2.92 30.99 -15.51
C PHE A 455 4.29 30.81 -16.17
N GLY A 456 4.38 30.93 -17.50
CA GLY A 456 5.64 30.89 -18.25
C GLY A 456 6.14 29.49 -18.62
N TYR A 457 5.31 28.44 -18.48
CA TYR A 457 5.70 27.10 -18.93
C TYR A 457 5.78 27.00 -20.46
N ALA A 458 6.73 26.20 -20.95
CA ALA A 458 6.86 25.93 -22.38
C ALA A 458 5.81 24.90 -22.86
N ALA A 459 5.47 24.92 -24.16
CA ALA A 459 4.44 24.06 -24.74
C ALA A 459 4.66 22.57 -24.48
N ASN A 460 5.91 22.09 -24.51
CA ASN A 460 6.26 20.70 -24.20
C ASN A 460 6.03 20.34 -22.73
N GLN A 461 6.31 21.26 -21.80
CA GLN A 461 6.03 21.07 -20.37
C GLN A 461 4.52 21.02 -20.12
N VAL A 462 3.75 21.90 -20.77
CA VAL A 462 2.29 21.92 -20.68
C VAL A 462 1.67 20.65 -21.29
N ALA A 463 2.12 20.23 -22.47
CA ALA A 463 1.64 19.00 -23.10
C ALA A 463 1.91 17.76 -22.24
N ASN A 464 3.11 17.67 -21.66
CA ASN A 464 3.47 16.60 -20.74
C ASN A 464 2.63 16.65 -19.46
N ALA A 465 2.42 17.83 -18.87
CA ALA A 465 1.57 18.01 -17.68
C ALA A 465 0.12 17.58 -17.92
N LEU A 466 -0.44 17.94 -19.08
CA LEU A 466 -1.78 17.52 -19.47
C LEU A 466 -1.82 16.00 -19.72
N LYS A 467 -0.79 15.44 -20.35
CA LYS A 467 -0.70 13.98 -20.53
C LYS A 467 -0.71 13.22 -19.20
N THR A 468 0.11 13.65 -18.24
CA THR A 468 0.29 12.95 -16.95
C THR A 468 -0.89 13.13 -16.00
N ALA A 469 -1.72 14.15 -16.16
CA ALA A 469 -2.99 14.34 -15.44
C ALA A 469 -4.12 13.33 -15.84
N ASN A 470 -3.73 12.22 -16.49
CA ASN A 470 -4.42 10.93 -16.65
C ASN A 470 -5.77 10.85 -17.39
N GLN A 471 -6.29 11.90 -18.05
CA GLN A 471 -7.46 11.70 -18.94
C GLN A 471 -7.59 12.65 -20.15
N TRP A 472 -6.59 13.47 -20.49
CA TRP A 472 -6.70 14.28 -21.71
C TRP A 472 -6.11 13.53 -22.91
N THR A 473 -6.89 13.44 -23.98
CA THR A 473 -6.44 12.81 -25.23
C THR A 473 -5.44 13.70 -25.94
N SER A 474 -4.62 13.13 -26.82
CA SER A 474 -3.66 13.93 -27.59
C SER A 474 -4.33 15.05 -28.38
N ASP A 475 -5.53 14.82 -28.92
CA ASP A 475 -6.28 15.81 -29.69
C ASP A 475 -6.75 16.96 -28.80
N GLN A 476 -7.23 16.65 -27.59
CA GLN A 476 -7.61 17.65 -26.59
C GLN A 476 -6.41 18.49 -26.15
N VAL A 477 -5.23 17.86 -25.97
CA VAL A 477 -4.01 18.58 -25.61
C VAL A 477 -3.55 19.49 -26.74
N ALA A 478 -3.53 19.02 -27.99
CA ALA A 478 -3.17 19.85 -29.13
C ALA A 478 -4.12 21.06 -29.29
N ALA A 479 -5.43 20.83 -29.16
CA ALA A 479 -6.43 21.89 -29.20
C ALA A 479 -6.26 22.88 -28.04
N ALA A 480 -5.92 22.40 -26.84
CA ALA A 480 -5.67 23.25 -25.68
C ALA A 480 -4.41 24.13 -25.83
N LEU A 481 -3.34 23.59 -26.43
CA LEU A 481 -2.15 24.39 -26.74
C LEU A 481 -2.45 25.47 -27.78
N ASN A 482 -3.25 25.14 -28.80
CA ASN A 482 -3.73 26.12 -29.77
C ASN A 482 -4.60 27.19 -29.11
N TYR A 483 -5.54 26.79 -28.24
CA TYR A 483 -6.39 27.71 -27.49
C TYR A 483 -5.58 28.65 -26.58
N ALA A 484 -4.54 28.13 -25.92
CA ALA A 484 -3.62 28.94 -25.13
C ALA A 484 -2.75 29.87 -26.01
N GLY A 485 -2.75 29.69 -27.33
CA GLY A 485 -2.05 30.51 -28.30
C GLY A 485 -0.56 30.18 -28.43
N TYR A 486 -0.16 28.92 -28.28
CA TYR A 486 1.20 28.51 -28.65
C TYR A 486 1.37 28.53 -30.17
N ALA A 487 2.60 28.77 -30.65
CA ALA A 487 2.89 28.78 -32.08
C ALA A 487 2.85 27.36 -32.67
N ALA A 488 2.63 27.25 -33.98
CA ALA A 488 2.44 25.96 -34.67
C ALA A 488 3.64 25.00 -34.51
N ASP A 489 4.87 25.53 -34.53
CA ASP A 489 6.11 24.78 -34.32
C ASP A 489 6.25 24.29 -32.86
N GLN A 490 5.83 25.12 -31.90
CA GLN A 490 5.79 24.76 -30.48
C GLN A 490 4.76 23.65 -30.22
N ILE A 491 3.57 23.74 -30.83
CA ILE A 491 2.54 22.70 -30.77
C ILE A 491 3.07 21.41 -31.41
N ALA A 492 3.64 21.49 -32.61
CA ALA A 492 4.22 20.34 -33.31
C ALA A 492 5.30 19.64 -32.48
N GLY A 493 6.23 20.39 -31.89
CA GLY A 493 7.30 19.85 -31.05
C GLY A 493 6.77 19.26 -29.74
N ALA A 494 5.79 19.91 -29.12
CA ALA A 494 5.15 19.43 -27.89
C ALA A 494 4.39 18.11 -28.13
N MET A 495 3.59 18.02 -29.19
CA MET A 495 2.82 16.81 -29.51
C MET A 495 3.70 15.66 -29.99
N LYS A 496 4.78 15.95 -30.73
CA LYS A 496 5.83 14.98 -31.06
C LYS A 496 6.43 14.38 -29.78
N THR A 497 6.80 15.23 -28.83
CA THR A 497 7.52 14.80 -27.61
C THR A 497 6.59 14.10 -26.62
N ALA A 498 5.41 14.66 -26.37
CA ALA A 498 4.49 14.17 -25.36
C ALA A 498 3.73 12.92 -25.83
N TYR A 499 3.23 12.91 -27.07
CA TYR A 499 2.33 11.87 -27.57
C TYR A 499 2.88 11.07 -28.76
N ASN A 500 4.14 11.29 -29.16
CA ASN A 500 4.74 10.62 -30.32
C ASN A 500 3.92 10.80 -31.59
N TRP A 501 3.31 11.98 -31.77
CA TRP A 501 2.61 12.27 -33.01
C TRP A 501 3.56 12.18 -34.20
N THR A 502 3.00 11.73 -35.32
CA THR A 502 3.65 11.75 -36.61
C THR A 502 3.48 13.12 -37.27
N ALA A 503 4.34 13.44 -38.24
CA ALA A 503 4.20 14.67 -39.03
C ALA A 503 2.80 14.78 -39.70
N ASN A 504 2.23 13.65 -40.12
CA ASN A 504 0.88 13.59 -40.71
C ASN A 504 -0.22 13.99 -39.71
N GLN A 505 -0.14 13.47 -38.47
CA GLN A 505 -1.10 13.81 -37.41
C GLN A 505 -1.01 15.28 -37.02
N VAL A 506 0.22 15.82 -36.89
CA VAL A 506 0.43 17.25 -36.63
C VAL A 506 -0.12 18.11 -37.77
N ALA A 507 0.18 17.76 -39.03
CA ALA A 507 -0.29 18.51 -40.19
C ALA A 507 -1.82 18.58 -40.25
N ALA A 508 -2.49 17.44 -40.01
CA ALA A 508 -3.94 17.36 -39.98
C ALA A 508 -4.54 18.21 -38.85
N ALA A 509 -3.97 18.13 -37.64
CA ALA A 509 -4.45 18.90 -36.50
C ALA A 509 -4.26 20.41 -36.69
N LEU A 510 -3.08 20.85 -37.13
CA LEU A 510 -2.82 22.28 -37.37
C LEU A 510 -3.70 22.84 -38.49
N LYS A 511 -3.98 22.06 -39.54
CA LYS A 511 -4.96 22.46 -40.54
C LYS A 511 -6.35 22.63 -39.94
N ALA A 512 -6.79 21.69 -39.10
CA ALA A 512 -8.08 21.79 -38.43
C ALA A 512 -8.17 23.01 -37.49
N PHE A 513 -7.04 23.46 -36.94
CA PHE A 513 -6.95 24.70 -36.15
C PHE A 513 -6.91 25.99 -37.00
N GLY A 514 -6.87 25.87 -38.34
CA GLY A 514 -6.92 27.00 -39.27
C GLY A 514 -5.55 27.53 -39.71
N TYR A 515 -4.45 26.82 -39.44
CA TYR A 515 -3.12 27.26 -39.91
C TYR A 515 -2.98 27.10 -41.43
N ALA A 516 -2.31 28.08 -42.04
CA ALA A 516 -1.94 28.05 -43.46
C ALA A 516 -0.84 27.01 -43.74
N ALA A 517 -0.79 26.49 -44.97
CA ALA A 517 0.10 25.38 -45.35
C ALA A 517 1.59 25.70 -45.18
N ASP A 518 1.99 26.95 -45.41
CA ASP A 518 3.36 27.46 -45.24
C ASP A 518 3.78 27.48 -43.76
N VAL A 519 2.88 27.90 -42.86
CA VAL A 519 3.11 27.85 -41.41
C VAL A 519 3.24 26.40 -40.93
N VAL A 520 2.38 25.50 -41.43
CA VAL A 520 2.47 24.07 -41.10
C VAL A 520 3.76 23.45 -41.65
N ALA A 521 4.16 23.78 -42.89
CA ALA A 521 5.43 23.33 -43.44
C ALA A 521 6.63 23.78 -42.59
N GLY A 522 6.64 25.04 -42.16
CA GLY A 522 7.65 25.56 -41.24
C GLY A 522 7.66 24.83 -39.90
N ALA A 523 6.49 24.59 -39.31
CA ALA A 523 6.35 23.85 -38.06
C ALA A 523 6.89 22.41 -38.17
N LEU A 524 6.57 21.70 -39.25
CA LEU A 524 7.06 20.34 -39.49
C LEU A 524 8.56 20.31 -39.74
N LYS A 525 9.09 21.28 -40.50
CA LYS A 525 10.53 21.44 -40.71
C LYS A 525 11.27 21.61 -39.37
N THR A 526 10.79 22.50 -38.50
CA THR A 526 11.42 22.76 -37.20
C THR A 526 11.26 21.59 -36.24
N ALA A 527 10.04 21.08 -36.04
CA ALA A 527 9.76 20.08 -35.01
C ALA A 527 10.25 18.68 -35.36
N TYR A 528 10.21 18.30 -36.65
CA TYR A 528 10.57 16.96 -37.11
C TYR A 528 11.91 16.89 -37.83
N ALA A 529 12.54 18.03 -38.13
CA ALA A 529 13.63 18.09 -39.12
C ALA A 529 13.20 17.39 -40.43
N ALA A 530 11.93 17.56 -40.81
CA ALA A 530 11.37 16.91 -41.98
C ALA A 530 12.06 17.41 -43.26
N THR A 531 12.17 16.54 -44.26
CA THR A 531 12.56 16.97 -45.61
C THR A 531 11.34 17.59 -46.31
N GLY A 532 11.56 18.37 -47.36
CA GLY A 532 10.43 18.96 -48.09
C GLY A 532 9.51 17.91 -48.72
N GLU A 533 10.04 16.75 -49.12
CA GLU A 533 9.25 15.63 -49.66
C GLU A 533 8.34 15.04 -48.58
N ALA A 534 8.88 14.84 -47.38
CA ALA A 534 8.10 14.38 -46.23
C ALA A 534 7.02 15.41 -45.82
N VAL A 535 7.33 16.71 -45.91
CA VAL A 535 6.35 17.78 -45.69
C VAL A 535 5.26 17.78 -46.77
N ALA A 536 5.61 17.60 -48.04
CA ALA A 536 4.66 17.50 -49.14
C ALA A 536 3.66 16.36 -48.90
N ALA A 537 4.16 15.19 -48.47
CA ALA A 537 3.35 14.03 -48.15
C ALA A 537 2.42 14.29 -46.95
N ALA A 538 2.92 14.92 -45.89
CA ALA A 538 2.15 15.24 -44.71
C ALA A 538 1.06 16.29 -44.97
N LEU A 539 1.36 17.32 -45.75
CA LEU A 539 0.37 18.34 -46.13
C LEU A 539 -0.71 17.75 -47.06
N LYS A 540 -0.34 16.88 -48.00
CA LYS A 540 -1.32 16.15 -48.80
C LYS A 540 -2.20 15.25 -47.94
N TYR A 541 -1.61 14.53 -46.97
CA TYR A 541 -2.35 13.70 -46.03
C TYR A 541 -3.37 14.54 -45.21
N ALA A 542 -2.97 15.74 -44.78
CA ALA A 542 -3.88 16.69 -44.13
C ALA A 542 -4.95 17.28 -45.08
N GLY A 543 -4.84 17.03 -46.39
CA GLY A 543 -5.78 17.45 -47.43
C GLY A 543 -5.59 18.88 -47.91
N TYR A 544 -4.40 19.47 -47.79
CA TYR A 544 -4.11 20.76 -48.43
C TYR A 544 -4.15 20.61 -49.97
N ALA A 545 -4.57 21.67 -50.65
CA ALA A 545 -4.58 21.69 -52.11
C ALA A 545 -3.14 21.81 -52.68
N ALA A 546 -2.94 21.34 -53.92
CA ALA A 546 -1.61 21.24 -54.51
C ALA A 546 -0.89 22.61 -54.60
N ASP A 547 -1.62 23.68 -54.87
CA ASP A 547 -1.14 25.06 -54.93
C ASP A 547 -0.70 25.59 -53.55
N GLN A 548 -1.43 25.24 -52.50
CA GLN A 548 -1.07 25.53 -51.11
C GLN A 548 0.20 24.78 -50.72
N VAL A 549 0.33 23.51 -51.10
CA VAL A 549 1.53 22.70 -50.84
C VAL A 549 2.73 23.24 -51.62
N ALA A 550 2.58 23.57 -52.91
CA ALA A 550 3.62 24.18 -53.73
C ALA A 550 4.15 25.47 -53.10
N SER A 551 3.24 26.36 -52.72
CA SER A 551 3.58 27.63 -52.06
C SER A 551 4.28 27.40 -50.73
N ALA A 552 3.82 26.43 -49.94
CA ALA A 552 4.44 26.08 -48.65
C ALA A 552 5.87 25.55 -48.81
N LEU A 553 6.12 24.68 -49.79
CA LEU A 553 7.45 24.14 -50.07
C LEU A 553 8.41 25.20 -50.60
N LYS A 554 7.92 26.06 -51.51
CA LYS A 554 8.66 27.24 -51.98
C LYS A 554 9.07 28.12 -50.81
N THR A 555 8.16 28.47 -49.92
CA THR A 555 8.44 29.37 -48.79
C THR A 555 9.32 28.72 -47.72
N ALA A 556 8.99 27.50 -47.27
CA ALA A 556 9.66 26.87 -46.14
C ALA A 556 11.05 26.30 -46.49
N TYR A 557 11.25 25.86 -47.74
CA TYR A 557 12.50 25.22 -48.17
C TYR A 557 13.25 25.97 -49.28
N ASN A 558 12.69 27.08 -49.78
CA ASN A 558 13.25 27.82 -50.91
C ASN A 558 13.44 26.93 -52.15
N TRP A 559 12.51 26.00 -52.38
CA TRP A 559 12.58 25.04 -53.47
C TRP A 559 12.31 25.68 -54.83
N THR A 560 12.93 25.13 -55.87
CA THR A 560 12.62 25.46 -57.26
C THR A 560 11.33 24.78 -57.69
N GLY A 561 10.66 25.29 -58.73
CA GLY A 561 9.41 24.68 -59.19
C GLY A 561 9.61 23.27 -59.76
N GLU A 562 10.80 22.91 -60.24
CA GLU A 562 11.12 21.53 -60.63
C GLU A 562 11.12 20.57 -59.42
N GLN A 563 11.75 20.98 -58.31
CA GLN A 563 11.74 20.21 -57.06
C GLN A 563 10.31 20.06 -56.50
N VAL A 564 9.51 21.14 -56.56
CA VAL A 564 8.09 21.11 -56.16
C VAL A 564 7.28 20.21 -57.09
N ALA A 565 7.44 20.31 -58.40
CA ALA A 565 6.73 19.49 -59.38
C ALA A 565 7.01 17.99 -59.17
N ALA A 566 8.28 17.63 -58.97
CA ALA A 566 8.70 16.27 -58.68
C ALA A 566 8.08 15.75 -57.37
N ALA A 567 8.09 16.56 -56.31
CA ALA A 567 7.52 16.18 -55.02
C ALA A 567 5.99 16.02 -55.09
N LEU A 568 5.27 16.95 -55.75
CA LEU A 568 3.81 16.86 -55.90
C LEU A 568 3.40 15.64 -56.71
N LYS A 569 4.14 15.33 -57.79
CA LYS A 569 3.98 14.10 -58.56
C LYS A 569 4.20 12.87 -57.70
N ALA A 570 5.28 12.83 -56.93
CA ALA A 570 5.65 11.69 -56.10
C ALA A 570 4.63 11.40 -55.00
N VAL A 571 4.03 12.43 -54.39
CA VAL A 571 2.97 12.24 -53.40
C VAL A 571 1.61 11.97 -54.05
N GLY A 572 1.51 12.04 -55.39
CA GLY A 572 0.38 11.60 -56.20
C GLY A 572 -0.70 12.65 -56.45
N TYR A 573 -0.37 13.95 -56.48
CA TYR A 573 -1.32 14.94 -57.00
C TYR A 573 -1.55 14.71 -58.51
N ALA A 574 -2.77 15.00 -58.97
CA ALA A 574 -3.10 14.86 -60.39
C ALA A 574 -2.36 15.93 -61.22
N ALA A 575 -2.08 15.62 -62.50
CA ALA A 575 -1.23 16.45 -63.34
C ALA A 575 -1.79 17.87 -63.56
N ASP A 576 -3.10 18.02 -63.66
CA ASP A 576 -3.84 19.29 -63.72
C ASP A 576 -3.66 20.12 -62.43
N GLN A 577 -3.69 19.45 -61.27
CA GLN A 577 -3.44 20.08 -59.97
C GLN A 577 -1.99 20.54 -59.85
N VAL A 578 -1.03 19.76 -60.36
CA VAL A 578 0.40 20.14 -60.40
C VAL A 578 0.61 21.33 -61.33
N ALA A 579 0.02 21.33 -62.53
CA ALA A 579 0.10 22.45 -63.47
C ALA A 579 -0.42 23.76 -62.85
N SER A 580 -1.62 23.69 -62.24
CA SER A 580 -2.23 24.80 -61.52
C SER A 580 -1.36 25.30 -60.37
N ALA A 581 -0.81 24.36 -59.58
CA ALA A 581 0.03 24.68 -58.43
C ALA A 581 1.31 25.41 -58.82
N LEU A 582 1.98 25.00 -59.90
CA LEU A 582 3.21 25.64 -60.39
C LEU A 582 2.92 27.05 -60.91
N LYS A 583 1.86 27.20 -61.71
CA LYS A 583 1.40 28.50 -62.22
C LYS A 583 1.14 29.47 -61.06
N THR A 584 0.37 29.04 -60.07
CA THR A 584 -0.01 29.88 -58.91
C THR A 584 1.16 30.18 -57.98
N ALA A 585 1.91 29.17 -57.53
CA ALA A 585 2.94 29.35 -56.51
C ALA A 585 4.14 30.15 -57.01
N TYR A 586 4.48 30.04 -58.31
CA TYR A 586 5.63 30.72 -58.90
C TYR A 586 5.28 31.89 -59.82
N ASN A 587 4.00 32.14 -60.07
CA ASN A 587 3.53 33.12 -61.04
C ASN A 587 4.18 32.90 -62.43
N TRP A 588 4.25 31.63 -62.83
CA TRP A 588 4.90 31.20 -64.06
C TRP A 588 3.96 31.24 -65.26
N THR A 589 4.55 31.31 -66.45
CA THR A 589 3.81 31.15 -67.71
C THR A 589 3.45 29.69 -67.94
N GLU A 590 2.44 29.45 -68.78
CA GLU A 590 1.99 28.10 -69.15
C GLU A 590 3.10 27.29 -69.84
N GLU A 591 3.98 27.94 -70.63
CA GLU A 591 5.15 27.28 -71.20
C GLU A 591 6.15 26.84 -70.13
N GLN A 592 6.44 27.69 -69.14
CA GLN A 592 7.35 27.34 -68.03
C GLN A 592 6.80 26.17 -67.20
N VAL A 593 5.49 26.11 -67.00
CA VAL A 593 4.80 24.99 -66.36
C VAL A 593 4.93 23.72 -67.20
N ALA A 594 4.65 23.77 -68.50
CA ALA A 594 4.69 22.62 -69.40
C ALA A 594 6.10 22.00 -69.49
N ARG A 595 7.12 22.84 -69.64
CA ARG A 595 8.54 22.44 -69.66
C ARG A 595 8.98 21.79 -68.36
N THR A 596 8.53 22.32 -67.23
CA THR A 596 8.88 21.75 -65.91
C THR A 596 8.19 20.40 -65.70
N MET A 597 6.93 20.25 -66.12
CA MET A 597 6.21 18.99 -66.04
C MET A 597 6.84 17.90 -66.94
N GLU A 598 7.30 18.26 -68.13
CA GLU A 598 8.08 17.38 -69.01
C GLU A 598 9.39 16.95 -68.32
N ALA A 599 10.14 17.89 -67.73
CA ALA A 599 11.41 17.62 -67.06
C ALA A 599 11.29 16.64 -65.89
N VAL A 600 10.17 16.66 -65.16
CA VAL A 600 9.89 15.69 -64.07
C VAL A 600 9.19 14.41 -64.57
N GLY A 601 9.12 14.22 -65.89
CA GLY A 601 8.74 12.98 -66.56
C GLY A 601 7.24 12.75 -66.73
N TYR A 602 6.42 13.81 -66.83
CA TYR A 602 5.06 13.65 -67.35
C TYR A 602 5.10 13.48 -68.87
N ALA A 603 4.31 12.55 -69.40
CA ALA A 603 4.14 12.41 -70.85
C ALA A 603 3.43 13.66 -71.42
N VAL A 604 3.81 14.07 -72.64
CA VAL A 604 3.29 15.29 -73.30
C VAL A 604 1.76 15.27 -73.40
N GLU A 605 1.17 14.11 -73.68
CA GLU A 605 -0.28 13.89 -73.71
C GLU A 605 -0.93 14.18 -72.35
N VAL A 606 -0.34 13.69 -71.26
CA VAL A 606 -0.81 13.94 -69.87
C VAL A 606 -0.69 15.42 -69.49
N ILE A 607 0.34 16.12 -70.01
CA ILE A 607 0.48 17.57 -69.83
C ILE A 607 -0.60 18.31 -70.61
N GLY A 608 -0.94 17.86 -71.83
CA GLY A 608 -2.04 18.39 -72.63
C GLY A 608 -3.38 18.28 -71.92
N ASP A 609 -3.72 17.08 -71.43
CA ASP A 609 -4.95 16.82 -70.65
C ASP A 609 -5.00 17.65 -69.36
N ALA A 610 -3.85 17.81 -68.70
CA ALA A 610 -3.71 18.66 -67.53
C ALA A 610 -4.00 20.13 -67.85
N PHE A 611 -3.56 20.63 -69.01
CA PHE A 611 -3.78 22.03 -69.43
C PHE A 611 -5.22 22.27 -69.88
N ALA A 612 -5.84 21.28 -70.55
CA ALA A 612 -7.27 21.29 -70.84
C ALA A 612 -8.08 21.50 -69.54
N SER A 613 -7.73 20.72 -68.51
CA SER A 613 -8.45 20.72 -67.23
C SER A 613 -8.13 21.94 -66.36
N ALA A 614 -6.85 22.30 -66.22
CA ALA A 614 -6.37 23.34 -65.32
C ALA A 614 -6.60 24.76 -65.86
N PHE A 615 -6.45 24.95 -67.17
CA PHE A 615 -6.46 26.26 -67.81
C PHE A 615 -7.59 26.43 -68.83
N ASN A 616 -8.47 25.44 -68.94
CA ASN A 616 -9.61 25.44 -69.86
C ASN A 616 -9.18 25.63 -71.33
N TRP A 617 -8.04 25.02 -71.70
CA TRP A 617 -7.55 25.01 -73.07
C TRP A 617 -8.37 24.06 -73.95
N THR A 618 -8.60 24.44 -75.21
CA THR A 618 -9.25 23.56 -76.20
C THR A 618 -8.27 22.55 -76.80
N GLU A 619 -8.78 21.44 -77.32
CA GLU A 619 -7.96 20.41 -78.00
C GLU A 619 -7.15 20.99 -79.17
N ASP A 620 -7.76 21.87 -79.98
CA ASP A 620 -7.07 22.58 -81.06
C ASP A 620 -5.93 23.46 -80.53
N LEU A 621 -6.18 24.21 -79.44
CA LEU A 621 -5.17 25.06 -78.83
C LEU A 621 -4.00 24.25 -78.26
N ILE A 622 -4.29 23.08 -77.67
CA ILE A 622 -3.28 22.13 -77.19
C ILE A 622 -2.45 21.63 -78.38
N ASN A 623 -3.08 21.11 -79.43
CA ASN A 623 -2.38 20.55 -80.59
C ASN A 623 -1.47 21.57 -81.29
N ASP A 624 -1.96 22.80 -81.52
CA ASP A 624 -1.19 23.86 -82.18
C ASP A 624 -0.03 24.35 -81.29
N THR A 625 -0.33 24.61 -80.01
CA THR A 625 0.65 25.18 -79.08
C THR A 625 1.70 24.16 -78.67
N PHE A 626 1.30 22.91 -78.41
CA PHE A 626 2.23 21.84 -78.06
C PHE A 626 3.04 21.37 -79.27
N GLY A 627 2.49 21.42 -80.49
CA GLY A 627 3.28 21.24 -81.71
C GLY A 627 4.42 22.25 -81.82
N SER A 628 4.15 23.53 -81.50
CA SER A 628 5.18 24.58 -81.43
C SER A 628 6.18 24.38 -80.28
N TRP A 629 5.71 23.96 -79.10
CA TRP A 629 6.56 23.79 -77.93
C TRP A 629 7.40 22.50 -77.98
N PHE A 630 6.88 21.40 -78.51
CA PHE A 630 7.46 20.04 -78.41
C PHE A 630 7.72 19.33 -79.77
N GLY A 631 7.26 19.87 -80.92
CA GLY A 631 7.43 19.27 -82.26
C GLY A 631 8.71 19.66 -83.02
N THR A 632 8.83 19.27 -84.31
CA THR A 632 9.97 19.69 -85.17
C THR A 632 9.67 21.05 -85.84
N VAL A 633 10.63 21.98 -85.75
CA VAL A 633 10.40 23.41 -86.00
C VAL A 633 10.07 23.74 -87.46
N ILE A 634 10.80 23.17 -88.44
CA ILE A 634 10.60 23.46 -89.88
C ILE A 634 9.34 22.79 -90.41
N CYS A 635 9.11 21.52 -90.07
CA CYS A 635 7.94 20.77 -90.56
C CYS A 635 6.63 21.32 -89.99
N THR A 636 6.66 21.82 -88.75
CA THR A 636 5.52 22.52 -88.13
C THR A 636 5.16 23.80 -88.89
N GLU A 637 6.15 24.61 -89.31
CA GLU A 637 5.89 25.81 -90.12
C GLU A 637 5.38 25.46 -91.53
N LEU A 638 5.90 24.41 -92.15
CA LEU A 638 5.41 23.96 -93.46
C LEU A 638 3.98 23.43 -93.38
N PHE A 639 3.64 22.71 -92.30
CA PHE A 639 2.27 22.29 -92.04
C PHE A 639 1.33 23.48 -91.83
N SER A 640 1.72 24.48 -91.02
CA SER A 640 0.91 25.68 -90.76
C SER A 640 0.61 26.48 -92.03
N GLN A 641 1.54 26.50 -92.99
CA GLN A 641 1.36 27.13 -94.30
C GLN A 641 0.61 26.25 -95.33
N GLY A 642 0.22 25.03 -94.96
CA GLY A 642 -0.59 24.11 -95.77
C GLY A 642 0.21 23.24 -96.75
N TYR A 643 1.53 23.10 -96.59
CA TYR A 643 2.37 22.25 -97.45
C TYR A 643 2.20 20.75 -97.15
N PHE A 644 1.74 20.39 -95.95
CA PHE A 644 1.47 19.01 -95.55
C PHE A 644 0.02 18.82 -95.08
N GLY A 645 -0.53 17.62 -95.28
CA GLY A 645 -1.78 17.19 -94.65
C GLY A 645 -1.53 16.56 -93.27
N LYS A 646 -2.60 16.36 -92.47
CA LYS A 646 -2.52 15.81 -91.10
C LYS A 646 -1.77 14.46 -91.02
N GLU A 647 -1.85 13.67 -92.08
CA GLU A 647 -1.21 12.35 -92.22
C GLU A 647 0.33 12.39 -92.13
N LEU A 648 0.96 13.50 -92.54
CA LEU A 648 2.42 13.69 -92.42
C LEU A 648 2.83 14.46 -91.16
N TYR A 649 1.87 15.12 -90.49
CA TYR A 649 2.15 15.95 -89.31
C TYR A 649 2.13 15.17 -87.99
N ALA A 650 1.21 14.21 -87.81
CA ALA A 650 1.22 13.36 -86.61
C ALA A 650 2.53 12.54 -86.44
N PRO A 651 3.08 11.92 -87.50
CA PRO A 651 4.38 11.25 -87.42
C PRO A 651 5.55 12.21 -87.17
N ASP A 652 5.46 13.48 -87.58
CA ASP A 652 6.49 14.51 -87.35
C ASP A 652 6.64 14.83 -85.85
N VAL A 653 5.53 15.00 -85.15
CA VAL A 653 5.55 15.24 -83.70
C VAL A 653 6.13 14.03 -82.96
N ALA A 654 5.70 12.81 -83.33
CA ALA A 654 6.20 11.57 -82.74
C ALA A 654 7.69 11.34 -83.03
N PHE A 655 8.14 11.63 -84.25
CA PHE A 655 9.55 11.59 -84.62
C PHE A 655 10.36 12.65 -83.88
N GLY A 656 9.84 13.88 -83.75
CA GLY A 656 10.48 14.95 -82.99
C GLY A 656 10.73 14.57 -81.53
N GLN A 657 9.76 13.90 -80.90
CA GLN A 657 9.88 13.36 -79.55
C GLN A 657 10.94 12.25 -79.47
N LYS A 658 10.89 11.28 -80.39
CA LYS A 658 11.91 10.21 -80.48
C LYS A 658 13.31 10.78 -80.69
N PHE A 659 13.45 11.75 -81.60
CA PHE A 659 14.72 12.40 -81.94
C PHE A 659 15.27 13.21 -80.76
N GLN A 660 14.42 13.86 -79.98
CA GLN A 660 14.81 14.54 -78.74
C GLN A 660 15.33 13.54 -77.69
N GLN A 661 14.72 12.36 -77.56
CA GLN A 661 15.13 11.33 -76.60
C GLN A 661 16.41 10.62 -77.00
N GLU A 662 16.51 10.17 -78.25
CA GLU A 662 17.64 9.38 -78.75
C GLU A 662 18.85 10.25 -79.09
N HIS A 663 18.63 11.49 -79.52
CA HIS A 663 19.66 12.39 -80.03
C HIS A 663 19.54 13.84 -79.51
N PRO A 664 19.60 14.06 -78.17
CA PRO A 664 19.28 15.35 -77.55
C PRO A 664 20.17 16.52 -78.02
N ILE A 665 21.48 16.25 -78.26
CA ILE A 665 22.41 17.28 -78.75
C ILE A 665 22.05 17.67 -80.20
N ALA A 666 21.74 16.70 -81.06
CA ALA A 666 21.35 16.96 -82.43
C ALA A 666 20.00 17.69 -82.50
N TYR A 667 19.03 17.30 -81.68
CA TYR A 667 17.75 17.98 -81.57
C TYR A 667 17.92 19.46 -81.17
N LYS A 668 18.74 19.76 -80.16
CA LYS A 668 19.01 21.15 -79.74
C LYS A 668 19.65 21.99 -80.86
N GLY A 669 20.61 21.43 -81.59
CA GLY A 669 21.24 22.13 -82.70
C GLY A 669 20.33 22.30 -83.91
N TYR A 670 19.49 21.30 -84.21
CA TYR A 670 18.43 21.42 -85.20
C TYR A 670 17.52 22.60 -84.88
N ARG A 671 17.03 22.70 -83.65
CA ARG A 671 16.18 23.84 -83.23
C ARG A 671 16.88 25.19 -83.36
N THR A 672 18.18 25.24 -83.05
CA THR A 672 19.00 26.47 -83.14
C THR A 672 19.12 26.94 -84.59
N LEU A 673 19.39 26.02 -85.51
CA LEU A 673 19.52 26.34 -86.94
C LEU A 673 18.17 26.62 -87.60
N ALA A 674 17.14 25.88 -87.19
CA ALA A 674 15.81 25.97 -87.75
C ALA A 674 15.10 27.30 -87.42
N ALA A 675 15.30 27.85 -86.21
CA ALA A 675 14.60 29.05 -85.78
C ALA A 675 14.74 30.27 -86.74
N PRO A 676 15.96 30.71 -87.14
CA PRO A 676 16.09 31.82 -88.08
C PRO A 676 15.60 31.49 -89.49
N ILE A 677 15.62 30.22 -89.88
CA ILE A 677 15.08 29.76 -91.16
C ILE A 677 13.56 29.89 -91.15
N VAL A 678 12.90 29.40 -90.10
CA VAL A 678 11.44 29.51 -89.95
C VAL A 678 10.98 30.97 -89.88
N GLU A 679 11.73 31.84 -89.21
CA GLU A 679 11.39 33.27 -89.18
C GLU A 679 11.37 33.90 -90.59
N GLN A 680 12.29 33.49 -91.45
CA GLN A 680 12.29 33.90 -92.86
C GLN A 680 11.16 33.23 -93.66
N MET A 681 10.79 31.99 -93.33
CA MET A 681 9.67 31.28 -93.96
C MET A 681 8.33 31.95 -93.66
N LYS A 682 8.12 32.46 -92.44
CA LYS A 682 6.92 33.22 -92.05
C LYS A 682 6.78 34.52 -92.82
N GLN A 683 7.90 35.17 -93.14
CA GLN A 683 7.93 36.45 -93.84
C GLN A 683 7.84 36.29 -95.37
N SER A 684 8.16 35.11 -95.92
CA SER A 684 8.23 34.88 -97.36
C SER A 684 7.82 33.47 -97.77
N LYS A 685 6.66 33.37 -98.42
CA LYS A 685 6.17 32.11 -99.00
C LYS A 685 7.14 31.52 -100.05
N GLN A 686 7.81 32.37 -100.83
CA GLN A 686 8.84 31.92 -101.77
C GLN A 686 10.07 31.33 -101.08
N PHE A 687 10.38 31.79 -99.87
CA PHE A 687 11.45 31.20 -99.07
C PHE A 687 11.01 29.86 -98.50
N ALA A 688 9.76 29.74 -98.02
CA ALA A 688 9.16 28.47 -97.60
C ALA A 688 9.15 27.41 -98.72
N ASP A 689 8.80 27.79 -99.96
CA ASP A 689 8.85 26.89 -101.13
C ASP A 689 10.26 26.28 -101.34
N LYS A 690 11.31 27.09 -101.15
CA LYS A 690 12.70 26.62 -101.29
C LYS A 690 13.10 25.67 -100.17
N VAL A 691 12.65 25.96 -98.94
CA VAL A 691 12.90 25.09 -97.79
C VAL A 691 12.18 23.75 -97.95
N TYR A 692 10.96 23.78 -98.49
CA TYR A 692 10.16 22.59 -98.76
C TYR A 692 10.86 21.58 -99.68
N LEU A 693 11.70 22.03 -100.62
CA LEU A 693 12.40 21.15 -101.56
C LEU A 693 13.25 20.07 -100.88
N PHE A 694 13.74 20.33 -99.67
CA PHE A 694 14.49 19.36 -98.87
C PHE A 694 13.75 18.93 -97.60
N ALA A 695 12.94 19.80 -97.00
CA ALA A 695 12.16 19.47 -95.82
C ALA A 695 10.98 18.52 -96.12
N GLY A 696 10.39 18.58 -97.31
CA GLY A 696 9.33 17.68 -97.76
C GLY A 696 9.78 16.22 -97.83
N PRO A 697 10.84 15.92 -98.61
CA PRO A 697 11.44 14.58 -98.62
C PRO A 697 11.87 14.09 -97.23
N TRP A 698 12.41 14.98 -96.37
CA TRP A 698 12.74 14.64 -94.98
C TRP A 698 11.49 14.23 -94.18
N ALA A 699 10.40 15.00 -94.25
CA ALA A 699 9.14 14.69 -93.56
C ALA A 699 8.55 13.33 -93.97
N GLU A 700 8.60 13.02 -95.27
CA GLU A 700 8.20 11.72 -95.79
C GLU A 700 9.03 10.56 -95.25
N GLN A 701 10.34 10.75 -95.09
CA GLN A 701 11.22 9.75 -94.51
C GLN A 701 10.97 9.58 -92.99
N MET A 702 10.65 10.66 -92.27
CA MET A 702 10.27 10.57 -90.85
C MET A 702 9.02 9.72 -90.66
N ALA A 703 8.00 9.95 -91.49
CA ALA A 703 6.77 9.17 -91.45
C ALA A 703 7.02 7.67 -91.69
N TYR A 704 7.93 7.31 -92.60
CA TYR A 704 8.37 5.92 -92.80
C TYR A 704 9.09 5.35 -91.57
N GLU A 705 10.01 6.09 -90.95
CA GLU A 705 10.74 5.63 -89.75
C GLU A 705 9.85 5.48 -88.51
N MET A 706 8.72 6.18 -88.48
CA MET A 706 7.68 6.02 -87.46
C MET A 706 6.67 4.93 -87.80
N GLY A 707 6.79 4.26 -88.96
CA GLY A 707 5.92 3.15 -89.39
C GLY A 707 4.58 3.59 -89.99
N GLU A 708 4.39 4.89 -90.24
CA GLU A 708 3.14 5.49 -90.73
C GLU A 708 3.09 5.57 -92.27
N ARG A 709 4.14 5.07 -92.94
CA ARG A 709 4.22 4.96 -94.39
C ARG A 709 4.91 3.64 -94.78
N GLU A 710 4.46 2.98 -95.83
CA GLU A 710 5.02 1.70 -96.29
C GLU A 710 6.37 1.85 -97.02
N GLU A 711 6.60 2.98 -97.69
CA GLU A 711 7.81 3.28 -98.47
C GLU A 711 8.51 4.55 -97.99
N GLY A 712 9.83 4.48 -97.80
CA GLY A 712 10.68 5.61 -97.42
C GLY A 712 11.05 6.51 -98.59
N ASN A 713 11.60 7.70 -98.30
CA ASN A 713 12.04 8.66 -99.30
C ASN A 713 13.57 8.71 -99.35
N LEU A 714 14.17 8.23 -100.46
CA LEU A 714 15.63 8.16 -100.63
C LEU A 714 16.31 9.53 -100.57
N ILE A 715 15.66 10.58 -101.07
CA ILE A 715 16.17 11.96 -100.95
C ILE A 715 16.09 12.38 -99.49
N GLY A 716 14.96 12.12 -98.82
CA GLY A 716 14.78 12.36 -97.39
C GLY A 716 15.84 11.72 -96.51
N ALA A 717 16.11 10.42 -96.72
CA ALA A 717 17.16 9.69 -96.01
C ALA A 717 18.56 10.30 -96.24
N ALA A 718 18.86 10.77 -97.45
CA ALA A 718 20.11 11.47 -97.74
C ALA A 718 20.21 12.84 -97.05
N VAL A 719 19.12 13.61 -97.03
CA VAL A 719 19.09 14.89 -96.30
C VAL A 719 19.26 14.64 -94.80
N MET A 720 18.61 13.61 -94.23
CA MET A 720 18.80 13.20 -92.83
C MET A 720 20.22 12.81 -92.49
N LEU A 721 20.84 11.97 -93.34
CA LEU A 721 22.22 11.50 -93.15
C LEU A 721 23.22 12.66 -93.05
N ILE A 722 22.96 13.77 -93.75
CA ILE A 722 23.81 14.96 -93.74
C ILE A 722 23.37 15.94 -92.64
N GLY A 723 22.07 16.15 -92.50
CA GLY A 723 21.50 17.16 -91.61
C GLY A 723 21.62 16.81 -90.13
N VAL A 724 21.43 15.54 -89.75
CA VAL A 724 21.53 15.12 -88.33
C VAL A 724 22.93 15.39 -87.75
N PRO A 725 24.04 15.03 -88.42
CA PRO A 725 25.38 15.39 -87.96
C PRO A 725 25.63 16.91 -87.87
N LEU A 726 25.16 17.69 -88.86
CA LEU A 726 25.30 19.16 -88.83
C LEU A 726 24.54 19.76 -87.65
N CYS A 727 23.34 19.26 -87.39
CA CYS A 727 22.55 19.63 -86.22
C CYS A 727 23.27 19.22 -84.92
N ALA A 728 23.88 18.03 -84.85
CA ALA A 728 24.69 17.63 -83.71
C ALA A 728 25.87 18.59 -83.45
N VAL A 729 26.56 19.05 -84.51
CA VAL A 729 27.66 20.02 -84.38
C VAL A 729 27.15 21.38 -83.89
N ALA A 730 26.09 21.91 -84.49
CA ALA A 730 25.50 23.18 -84.05
C ALA A 730 24.97 23.11 -82.60
N GLY A 731 24.43 21.96 -82.20
CA GLY A 731 23.95 21.70 -80.85
C GLY A 731 25.10 21.60 -79.86
N ALA A 732 26.20 20.95 -80.25
CA ALA A 732 27.41 20.89 -79.42
C ALA A 732 28.01 22.28 -79.20
N LEU A 733 28.08 23.12 -80.26
CA LEU A 733 28.58 24.50 -80.19
C LEU A 733 27.75 25.43 -79.28
N THR A 734 26.47 25.11 -79.07
CA THR A 734 25.57 25.86 -78.17
C THR A 734 25.42 25.22 -76.79
N THR A 735 26.04 24.06 -76.55
CA THR A 735 25.93 23.30 -75.29
C THR A 735 27.25 23.23 -74.55
N TYR A 736 28.35 23.15 -75.29
CA TYR A 736 29.69 23.04 -74.74
C TYR A 736 30.54 24.23 -75.19
N PRO A 737 31.56 24.61 -74.41
CA PRO A 737 32.59 25.56 -74.85
C PRO A 737 33.19 25.11 -76.19
N VAL A 738 33.46 26.07 -77.08
CA VAL A 738 33.99 25.83 -78.43
C VAL A 738 35.24 24.94 -78.42
N GLU A 739 36.07 25.05 -77.38
CA GLU A 739 37.27 24.25 -77.15
C GLU A 739 36.96 22.74 -77.03
N ILE A 740 35.87 22.37 -76.35
CA ILE A 740 35.43 20.98 -76.17
C ILE A 740 34.87 20.42 -77.48
N VAL A 741 34.14 21.25 -78.24
CA VAL A 741 33.56 20.83 -79.52
C VAL A 741 34.64 20.58 -80.57
N LEU A 742 35.66 21.45 -80.62
CA LEU A 742 36.84 21.27 -81.46
C LEU A 742 37.60 20.00 -81.07
N ALA A 743 37.78 19.73 -79.77
CA ALA A 743 38.45 18.53 -79.30
C ALA A 743 37.70 17.23 -79.70
N LEU A 744 36.38 17.19 -79.53
CA LEU A 744 35.55 16.04 -79.89
C LEU A 744 35.46 15.81 -81.40
N SER A 745 35.37 16.87 -82.19
CA SER A 745 35.37 16.78 -83.66
C SER A 745 36.74 16.39 -84.21
N LEU A 746 37.84 16.81 -83.58
CA LEU A 746 39.19 16.32 -83.90
C LEU A 746 39.35 14.84 -83.57
N LEU A 747 38.80 14.38 -82.45
CA LEU A 747 38.77 12.97 -82.03
C LEU A 747 37.95 12.10 -83.00
N ALA A 748 36.80 12.59 -83.47
CA ALA A 748 35.99 11.92 -84.47
C ALA A 748 36.68 11.86 -85.86
N LEU A 749 37.38 12.93 -86.26
CA LEU A 749 38.21 12.96 -87.46
C LEU A 749 39.41 12.03 -87.37
N LEU A 750 40.05 11.93 -86.19
CA LEU A 750 41.11 10.95 -85.92
C LEU A 750 40.57 9.53 -85.98
N ALA A 751 39.38 9.25 -85.41
CA ALA A 751 38.74 7.94 -85.49
C ALA A 751 38.39 7.58 -86.95
N ALA A 752 37.85 8.52 -87.73
CA ALA A 752 37.57 8.33 -89.15
C ALA A 752 38.85 8.13 -89.99
N ALA A 753 39.92 8.88 -89.69
CA ALA A 753 41.23 8.71 -90.33
C ALA A 753 41.86 7.35 -90.00
N VAL A 754 41.70 6.84 -88.77
CA VAL A 754 42.12 5.48 -88.38
C VAL A 754 41.33 4.43 -89.15
N VAL A 755 40.03 4.60 -89.35
CA VAL A 755 39.21 3.70 -90.18
C VAL A 755 39.66 3.71 -91.64
N VAL A 756 39.98 4.88 -92.20
CA VAL A 756 40.51 5.02 -93.58
C VAL A 756 41.91 4.41 -93.71
N VAL A 757 42.78 4.55 -92.69
CA VAL A 757 44.10 3.91 -92.66
C VAL A 757 43.97 2.39 -92.60
N ILE A 758 43.06 1.85 -91.77
CA ILE A 758 42.75 0.40 -91.68
C ILE A 758 42.21 -0.13 -93.02
N GLN A 759 41.42 0.66 -93.75
CA GLN A 759 40.93 0.29 -95.08
C GLN A 759 42.02 0.38 -96.17
N LYS A 760 43.04 1.23 -96.00
CA LYS A 760 44.14 1.40 -96.95
C LYS A 760 45.24 0.35 -96.77
N THR A 761 45.58 -0.07 -95.55
CA THR A 761 46.49 -1.21 -95.30
C THR A 761 45.90 -2.56 -95.72
N ARG A 762 44.58 -2.67 -95.88
CA ARG A 762 43.92 -3.86 -96.46
C ARG A 762 44.04 -3.96 -98.00
N ARG A 763 44.51 -2.93 -98.70
CA ARG A 763 44.65 -2.90 -100.17
C ARG A 763 46.08 -3.09 -100.70
N GLU A 764 47.09 -3.19 -99.83
CA GLU A 764 48.51 -3.41 -100.20
C GLU A 764 49.02 -4.83 -99.88
N VAL A 765 48.13 -5.79 -99.60
CA VAL A 765 48.47 -7.21 -99.49
C VAL A 765 48.09 -7.92 -100.79
N ASP A 766 49.11 -8.27 -101.59
CA ASP A 766 49.02 -9.16 -102.76
C ASP A 766 48.64 -10.60 -102.31
N PRO A 767 47.51 -11.16 -102.75
CA PRO A 767 47.11 -12.52 -102.40
C PRO A 767 47.77 -13.64 -103.23
N THR A 768 48.73 -13.36 -104.13
CA THR A 768 49.32 -14.38 -105.04
C THR A 768 50.76 -14.82 -104.70
N ALA A 769 51.21 -14.59 -103.47
CA ALA A 769 52.44 -15.18 -102.93
C ALA A 769 52.16 -16.18 -101.78
N LEU A 770 51.28 -17.16 -102.05
CA LEU A 770 51.31 -18.52 -101.49
C LEU A 770 50.29 -19.40 -102.26
N ALA A 771 50.79 -19.92 -103.40
CA ALA A 771 50.17 -20.81 -104.40
C ALA A 771 49.09 -20.20 -105.31
#